data_AF-A0A7J2ZEF0-F1
#
_entry.id   AF-A0A7J2ZEF0-F1
#
_cell.length_a   1.000
_cell.length_b   1.000
_cell.length_c   1.000
_cell.angle_alpha   90.00
_cell.angle_beta   90.00
_cell.angle_gamma   90.00
#
_symmetry.space_group_name_H-M   'P 1'
#
loop_
_entity.id
_entity.type
_entity.pdbx_description
1 polymer ?
#
loop_
_entity_poly.entity_id
_entity_poly.type
_entity_poly.pdbx_seq_one_letter_code
_entity_poly.pdbx_strand_id
1 'polypeptide(L)'
;MALYFVLLMLPPYKPPLLNVTPKIELLILDSGVLDYGIERKAQGVPKVEQKNVIYILSQLNGKDIKNVEVRAKLFESPIPKDIYLLDYSSGDFRGCIECDGLSDFRDSLEKSLKQYGLIEPDSTLNQIKLYQLDALTRPSILIVPTGKIPSQLVGVENGTDLGMLMKKGFVVIFIGSELSSSLNKDGSLYPISASQLNQYGIRYRPRSDLSTREPYRLKKPAFSVSDVIVAGSLSVVKNENGYFLVFPRSIDIGWSYNGTQAGEDVARAIYEVVWQSPLTTANLLIPSSKINESNSNRTLIFFLPSAYAEGSARIYLTTNTTNNLPFNYVADRKITKTVAGSLVHKSKVARGEADFTIDFKLIANFSQPKDVNISVAIYDENMNFVGKQLAQKGIRLIQGPYSFSSNFVVDLKRGIYILRAEDDDGYIYAQSLLHVPQINITSPYQIWDEPQVILFRAVLPPDKRLGEEESEPLANRLILITVNSTPGKDLFKEPFLSTTDAEGNFNYSRPDIYLGFGEYTFKFNVSGEVVITNVVRKKPPGWFDNPINVAIVVLTVLIGGVALALRRPEKPFYTIDVPDFPPMEKVIIPLSKFSILSLFDSVNREYKWSFMPLSAQELKNEMRRKVTYKGVPIMITDYNLEKILNELIEGGDVVKAVNLYGLKMWEEKSGRSMKYLALFRLLRSFFVNNAIPFTDLNSRKDCDMFATVKGEGVYVHIYSGEEAFKKALALIDSGKNFIVFESRNEMEEILKKLELSYTPTAVILKSEISNGRIIPIHPGNFGVMLGR
;
A
#
# COMPACT_ATOMS: atom_id res chain seq x y z
N MET A 1 67.48 -15.23 4.47
CA MET A 1 66.78 -14.20 3.66
C MET A 1 65.78 -14.78 2.68
N ALA A 2 66.11 -15.81 1.89
CA ALA A 2 65.17 -16.39 0.90
C ALA A 2 63.85 -16.94 1.51
N LEU A 3 63.88 -17.52 2.72
CA LEU A 3 62.68 -18.05 3.37
C LEU A 3 61.70 -16.94 3.85
N TYR A 4 62.21 -15.75 4.15
CA TYR A 4 61.40 -14.60 4.61
C TYR A 4 60.65 -13.96 3.44
N PHE A 5 61.23 -14.01 2.23
CA PHE A 5 60.60 -13.51 1.01
C PHE A 5 59.48 -14.43 0.51
N VAL A 6 59.59 -15.74 0.73
CA VAL A 6 58.53 -16.71 0.39
C VAL A 6 57.33 -16.56 1.32
N LEU A 7 57.54 -16.27 2.61
CA LEU A 7 56.44 -16.04 3.57
C LEU A 7 55.69 -14.70 3.34
N LEU A 8 56.33 -13.69 2.76
CA LEU A 8 55.70 -12.42 2.39
C LEU A 8 54.95 -12.47 1.04
N MET A 9 55.24 -13.46 0.19
CA MET A 9 54.60 -13.67 -1.11
C MET A 9 53.41 -14.62 -1.06
N LEU A 10 53.22 -15.36 0.04
CA LEU A 10 52.01 -16.15 0.25
C LEU A 10 50.85 -15.19 0.55
N PRO A 11 49.72 -15.28 -0.17
CA PRO A 11 48.54 -14.50 0.17
C PRO A 11 48.20 -14.74 1.64
N PRO A 12 47.83 -13.70 2.41
CA PRO A 12 47.57 -13.84 3.83
C PRO A 12 46.58 -15.00 4.02
N TYR A 13 47.00 -16.02 4.78
CA TYR A 13 46.17 -17.15 5.13
C TYR A 13 44.94 -16.59 5.84
N LYS A 14 43.85 -16.42 5.09
CA LYS A 14 42.55 -16.12 5.68
C LYS A 14 42.14 -17.44 6.34
N PRO A 15 42.12 -17.52 7.68
CA PRO A 15 41.58 -18.71 8.33
C PRO A 15 40.19 -18.97 7.73
N PRO A 16 39.81 -20.24 7.49
CA PRO A 16 38.46 -20.54 7.03
C PRO A 16 37.49 -19.80 7.95
N LEU A 17 36.66 -18.94 7.36
CA LEU A 17 35.64 -18.22 8.11
C LEU A 17 34.86 -19.29 8.87
N LEU A 18 34.99 -19.31 10.19
CA LEU A 18 34.11 -20.11 11.02
C LEU A 18 32.70 -19.70 10.61
N ASN A 19 31.95 -20.64 10.01
CA ASN A 19 30.55 -20.46 9.68
C ASN A 19 29.79 -20.38 11.01
N VAL A 20 29.85 -19.20 11.65
CA VAL A 20 29.00 -18.87 12.77
C VAL A 20 27.61 -18.73 12.17
N THR A 21 26.80 -19.77 12.31
CA THR A 21 25.38 -19.70 12.00
C THR A 21 24.77 -18.65 12.91
N PRO A 22 24.18 -17.57 12.37
CA PRO A 22 23.52 -16.57 13.18
C PRO A 22 22.42 -17.26 13.98
N LYS A 23 22.46 -17.11 15.30
CA LYS A 23 21.35 -17.53 16.16
C LYS A 23 20.45 -16.33 16.40
N ILE A 24 19.23 -16.42 15.89
CA ILE A 24 18.15 -15.51 16.20
C ILE A 24 17.11 -16.32 16.96
N GLU A 25 16.79 -15.86 18.16
CA GLU A 25 15.76 -16.47 18.99
C GLU A 25 14.63 -15.45 19.15
N LEU A 26 13.44 -15.83 18.70
CA LEU A 26 12.20 -15.10 18.92
C LEU A 26 11.45 -15.78 20.06
N LEU A 27 11.36 -15.09 21.19
CA LEU A 27 10.54 -15.54 22.31
C LEU A 27 9.24 -14.74 22.32
N ILE A 28 8.11 -15.41 22.10
CA ILE A 28 6.79 -14.79 22.29
C ILE A 28 6.49 -14.79 23.79
N LEU A 29 6.57 -13.61 24.41
CA LEU A 29 6.38 -13.40 25.84
C LEU A 29 4.89 -13.37 26.21
N ASP A 30 4.10 -12.64 25.43
CA ASP A 30 2.66 -12.48 25.64
C ASP A 30 1.95 -12.30 24.30
N SER A 31 0.66 -12.61 24.25
CA SER A 31 -0.17 -12.39 23.07
C SER A 31 -1.63 -12.37 23.49
N GLY A 32 -2.42 -11.43 22.98
CA GLY A 32 -3.82 -11.33 23.36
C GLY A 32 -4.63 -10.39 22.49
N VAL A 33 -5.83 -10.11 22.98
CA VAL A 33 -6.77 -9.18 22.36
C VAL A 33 -7.05 -8.05 23.34
N LEU A 34 -6.83 -6.82 22.88
CA LEU A 34 -7.14 -5.60 23.60
C LEU A 34 -8.39 -4.97 23.00
N ASP A 35 -9.20 -4.34 23.83
CA ASP A 35 -10.24 -3.45 23.34
C ASP A 35 -9.63 -2.14 22.82
N TYR A 36 -10.26 -1.54 21.82
CA TYR A 36 -9.84 -0.28 21.23
C TYR A 36 -11.05 0.51 20.78
N GLY A 37 -11.25 1.67 21.40
CA GLY A 37 -12.40 2.52 21.11
C GLY A 37 -12.11 3.49 19.98
N ILE A 38 -12.90 3.42 18.91
CA ILE A 38 -12.87 4.40 17.82
C ILE A 38 -14.00 5.39 18.05
N GLU A 39 -13.66 6.66 18.24
CA GLU A 39 -14.66 7.71 18.34
C GLU A 39 -15.26 8.01 16.97
N ARG A 40 -16.57 7.83 16.82
CA ARG A 40 -17.34 8.22 15.63
C ARG A 40 -18.41 9.22 16.02
N LYS A 41 -18.54 10.30 15.24
CA LYS A 41 -19.65 11.24 15.35
C LYS A 41 -20.86 10.66 14.62
N ALA A 42 -21.72 9.93 15.33
CA ALA A 42 -23.00 9.50 14.78
C ALA A 42 -24.04 10.57 15.13
N GLN A 43 -24.61 11.26 14.13
CA GLN A 43 -25.62 12.31 14.33
C GLN A 43 -25.15 13.46 15.25
N GLY A 44 -23.86 13.80 15.21
CA GLY A 44 -23.29 14.87 16.05
C GLY A 44 -22.99 14.47 17.50
N VAL A 45 -23.41 13.28 17.94
CA VAL A 45 -23.05 12.74 19.26
C VAL A 45 -21.81 11.86 19.13
N PRO A 46 -20.74 12.12 19.90
CA PRO A 46 -19.58 11.23 19.92
C PRO A 46 -19.99 9.88 20.53
N LYS A 47 -19.84 8.80 19.75
CA LYS A 47 -20.01 7.43 20.20
C LYS A 47 -18.70 6.68 20.00
N VAL A 48 -18.22 6.05 21.07
CA VAL A 48 -17.04 5.18 21.00
C VAL A 48 -17.48 3.79 20.52
N GLU A 49 -17.07 3.41 19.32
CA GLU A 49 -17.25 2.07 18.78
C GLU A 49 -16.11 1.19 19.28
N GLN A 50 -16.44 0.13 20.01
CA GLN A 50 -15.46 -0.85 20.47
C GLN A 50 -15.02 -1.75 19.30
N LYS A 51 -13.71 -1.81 19.07
CA LYS A 51 -13.05 -2.78 18.20
C LYS A 51 -12.02 -3.58 18.98
N ASN A 52 -11.48 -4.61 18.34
CA ASN A 52 -10.42 -5.43 18.91
C ASN A 52 -9.07 -5.06 18.28
N VAL A 53 -8.02 -5.22 19.08
CA VAL A 53 -6.63 -5.15 18.65
C VAL A 53 -5.99 -6.45 19.05
N ILE A 54 -5.43 -7.16 18.09
CA ILE A 54 -4.61 -8.32 18.41
C ILE A 54 -3.18 -7.85 18.58
N TYR A 55 -2.51 -8.30 19.64
CA TYR A 55 -1.13 -7.97 19.90
C TYR A 55 -0.27 -9.20 20.17
N ILE A 56 1.01 -9.08 19.85
CA ILE A 56 2.04 -10.05 20.18
C ILE A 56 3.21 -9.28 20.78
N LEU A 57 3.53 -9.59 22.03
CA LEU A 57 4.76 -9.16 22.68
C LEU A 57 5.83 -10.21 22.43
N SER A 58 6.88 -9.82 21.74
CA SER A 58 8.03 -10.68 21.49
C SER A 58 9.30 -10.07 22.08
N GLN A 59 10.23 -10.95 22.43
CA GLN A 59 11.61 -10.61 22.72
C GLN A 59 12.48 -11.23 21.64
N LEU A 60 13.31 -10.40 21.03
CA LEU A 60 14.24 -10.83 20.00
C LEU A 60 15.67 -10.80 20.55
N ASN A 61 16.32 -11.96 20.56
CA ASN A 61 17.72 -12.08 20.92
C ASN A 61 18.51 -12.50 19.68
N GLY A 62 19.60 -11.80 19.38
CA GLY A 62 20.46 -12.18 18.26
C GLY A 62 21.81 -11.48 18.27
N LYS A 63 22.78 -12.06 17.58
CA LYS A 63 24.13 -11.50 17.36
C LYS A 63 24.40 -11.40 15.87
N ASP A 64 25.18 -10.39 15.48
CA ASP A 64 25.64 -10.19 14.09
C ASP A 64 24.52 -9.97 13.06
N ILE A 65 23.51 -9.18 13.46
CA ILE A 65 22.32 -8.88 12.65
C ILE A 65 22.26 -7.39 12.36
N LYS A 66 22.00 -7.00 11.10
CA LYS A 66 21.95 -5.59 10.70
C LYS A 66 20.60 -4.92 10.94
N ASN A 67 19.51 -5.56 10.53
CA ASN A 67 18.13 -5.09 10.70
C ASN A 67 17.21 -6.29 10.61
N VAL A 68 16.16 -6.36 11.44
CA VAL A 68 15.18 -7.45 11.36
C VAL A 68 13.85 -6.87 10.93
N GLU A 69 13.35 -7.36 9.81
CA GLU A 69 11.98 -7.12 9.38
C GLU A 69 11.10 -8.20 10.00
N VAL A 70 10.14 -7.78 10.81
CA VAL A 70 9.11 -8.63 11.39
C VAL A 70 7.83 -8.40 10.62
N ARG A 71 7.37 -9.40 9.89
CA ARG A 71 6.07 -9.41 9.24
C ARG A 71 5.18 -10.39 9.96
N ALA A 72 3.95 -10.04 10.27
CA ALA A 72 3.01 -10.95 10.90
C ALA A 72 1.70 -10.96 10.12
N LYS A 73 1.12 -12.15 9.91
CA LYS A 73 -0.16 -12.35 9.25
C LYS A 73 -1.11 -13.05 10.21
N LEU A 74 -2.31 -12.51 10.37
CA LEU A 74 -3.36 -13.14 11.17
C LEU A 74 -4.28 -13.95 10.28
N PHE A 75 -4.60 -15.17 10.69
CA PHE A 75 -5.51 -16.07 9.99
C PHE A 75 -6.69 -16.46 10.88
N GLU A 76 -7.79 -16.84 10.26
CA GLU A 76 -9.02 -17.28 10.95
C GLU A 76 -8.78 -18.57 11.74
N SER A 77 -8.11 -19.55 11.11
CA SER A 77 -7.90 -20.88 11.69
C SER A 77 -6.44 -21.11 12.09
N PRO A 78 -6.19 -21.95 13.13
CA PRO A 78 -4.85 -22.43 13.46
C PRO A 78 -4.14 -23.01 12.24
N ILE A 79 -2.85 -22.68 12.09
CA ILE A 79 -2.04 -23.23 11.01
C ILE A 79 -1.43 -24.55 11.51
N PRO A 80 -1.64 -25.68 10.82
CA PRO A 80 -1.02 -26.94 11.20
C PRO A 80 0.51 -26.86 11.17
N LYS A 81 1.17 -27.40 12.19
CA LYS A 81 2.63 -27.36 12.35
C LYS A 81 3.31 -28.64 11.84
N ASP A 82 2.67 -29.78 12.04
CA ASP A 82 3.23 -31.06 11.63
C ASP A 82 3.10 -31.21 10.11
N ILE A 83 4.21 -31.47 9.42
CA ILE A 83 4.27 -31.64 7.97
C ILE A 83 4.65 -33.09 7.68
N TYR A 84 3.79 -33.77 6.93
CA TYR A 84 3.98 -35.16 6.50
C TYR A 84 4.03 -35.24 4.98
N LEU A 85 4.95 -36.06 4.49
CA LEU A 85 5.02 -36.46 3.10
C LEU A 85 4.46 -37.88 2.96
N LEU A 86 3.43 -38.05 2.12
CA LEU A 86 2.88 -39.37 1.85
C LEU A 86 3.86 -40.17 0.99
N ASP A 87 4.36 -41.27 1.56
CA ASP A 87 5.07 -42.33 0.84
C ASP A 87 4.04 -43.38 0.39
N TYR A 88 3.76 -43.40 -0.91
CA TYR A 88 2.79 -44.30 -1.53
C TYR A 88 3.44 -45.54 -2.16
N SER A 89 4.73 -45.80 -1.86
CA SER A 89 5.40 -47.00 -2.34
C SER A 89 4.83 -48.27 -1.69
N SER A 90 4.59 -49.29 -2.52
CA SER A 90 4.02 -50.58 -2.12
C SER A 90 4.66 -51.69 -2.94
N GLY A 91 5.51 -52.51 -2.31
CA GLY A 91 6.26 -53.56 -3.01
C GLY A 91 7.15 -52.97 -4.11
N ASP A 92 7.03 -53.51 -5.33
CA ASP A 92 7.79 -53.07 -6.52
C ASP A 92 7.21 -51.81 -7.18
N PHE A 93 6.00 -51.39 -6.80
CA PHE A 93 5.39 -50.19 -7.35
C PHE A 93 5.99 -48.95 -6.68
N ARG A 94 6.58 -48.07 -7.50
CA ARG A 94 7.20 -46.81 -7.06
C ARG A 94 6.23 -45.81 -6.43
N GLY A 95 4.93 -46.13 -6.36
CA GLY A 95 3.94 -45.33 -5.64
C GLY A 95 3.47 -44.07 -6.36
N CYS A 96 3.90 -43.86 -7.61
CA CYS A 96 3.71 -42.57 -8.28
C CYS A 96 3.61 -42.74 -9.80
N ILE A 97 2.80 -41.90 -10.44
CA ILE A 97 2.68 -41.82 -11.90
C ILE A 97 3.18 -40.45 -12.36
N GLU A 98 4.15 -40.43 -13.29
CA GLU A 98 4.81 -39.20 -13.78
C GLU A 98 5.54 -38.43 -12.66
N CYS A 99 6.41 -39.13 -11.93
CA CYS A 99 7.18 -38.58 -10.82
C CYS A 99 8.65 -39.02 -10.82
N ASP A 100 9.28 -39.10 -11.98
CA ASP A 100 10.71 -39.40 -12.08
C ASP A 100 11.55 -38.40 -11.27
N GLY A 101 11.08 -37.15 -11.12
CA GLY A 101 11.68 -36.13 -10.25
C GLY A 101 11.36 -36.22 -8.75
N LEU A 102 10.75 -37.30 -8.24
CA LEU A 102 10.27 -37.37 -6.85
C LEU A 102 11.40 -37.31 -5.81
N SER A 103 12.57 -37.87 -6.10
CA SER A 103 13.73 -37.81 -5.19
C SER A 103 14.21 -36.36 -5.04
N ASP A 104 14.45 -35.66 -6.16
CA ASP A 104 14.85 -34.26 -6.17
C ASP A 104 13.79 -33.36 -5.51
N PHE A 105 12.52 -33.68 -5.71
CA PHE A 105 11.41 -33.00 -5.05
C PHE A 105 11.48 -33.14 -3.53
N ARG A 106 11.68 -34.35 -3.01
CA ARG A 106 11.79 -34.62 -1.57
C ARG A 106 12.96 -33.84 -0.96
N ASP A 107 14.14 -33.95 -1.55
CA ASP A 107 15.36 -33.33 -1.01
C ASP A 107 15.25 -31.80 -1.03
N SER A 108 14.70 -31.25 -2.12
CA SER A 108 14.46 -29.81 -2.24
C SER A 108 13.37 -29.31 -1.32
N LEU A 109 12.27 -30.05 -1.16
CA LEU A 109 11.19 -29.73 -0.23
C LEU A 109 11.72 -29.69 1.20
N GLU A 110 12.44 -30.72 1.65
CA GLU A 110 13.03 -30.75 2.98
C GLU A 110 13.99 -29.58 3.20
N LYS A 111 14.90 -29.35 2.26
CA LYS A 111 15.84 -28.21 2.29
C LYS A 111 15.12 -26.87 2.39
N SER A 112 14.06 -26.69 1.60
CA SER A 112 13.27 -25.45 1.57
C SER A 112 12.46 -25.26 2.85
N LEU A 113 11.86 -26.33 3.40
CA LEU A 113 11.15 -26.29 4.68
C LEU A 113 12.09 -25.89 5.82
N LYS A 114 13.33 -26.41 5.84
CA LYS A 114 14.38 -26.00 6.78
C LYS A 114 14.76 -24.52 6.59
N GLN A 115 14.98 -24.10 5.34
CA GLN A 115 15.34 -22.72 5.02
C GLN A 115 14.25 -21.71 5.42
N TYR A 116 12.98 -22.10 5.33
CA TYR A 116 11.85 -21.28 5.78
C TYR A 116 11.57 -21.39 7.29
N GLY A 117 12.31 -22.21 8.03
CA GLY A 117 12.08 -22.43 9.46
C GLY A 117 10.75 -23.14 9.78
N LEU A 118 10.22 -23.94 8.84
CA LEU A 118 8.99 -24.72 9.02
C LEU A 118 9.25 -26.08 9.68
N ILE A 119 10.47 -26.60 9.57
CA ILE A 119 10.98 -27.75 10.31
C ILE A 119 12.37 -27.40 10.85
N GLU A 120 12.79 -28.09 11.93
CA GLU A 120 14.09 -27.83 12.56
C GLU A 120 15.25 -28.13 11.60
N PRO A 121 16.35 -27.35 11.62
CA PRO A 121 17.49 -27.53 10.70
C PRO A 121 18.06 -28.95 10.71
N ASP A 122 18.08 -29.59 11.87
CA ASP A 122 18.64 -30.93 12.09
C ASP A 122 17.59 -32.06 11.98
N SER A 123 16.32 -31.73 11.74
CA SER A 123 15.24 -32.73 11.57
C SER A 123 15.14 -33.24 10.13
N THR A 124 14.42 -34.33 9.90
CA THR A 124 14.08 -34.83 8.56
C THR A 124 12.58 -34.69 8.32
N LEU A 125 12.17 -34.51 7.05
CA LEU A 125 10.75 -34.47 6.71
C LEU A 125 10.09 -35.83 7.02
N ASN A 126 9.07 -35.83 7.87
CA ASN A 126 8.38 -37.05 8.27
C ASN A 126 7.66 -37.68 7.08
N GLN A 127 7.99 -38.94 6.79
CA GLN A 127 7.32 -39.73 5.77
C GLN A 127 6.33 -40.69 6.42
N ILE A 128 5.14 -40.79 5.84
CA ILE A 128 4.10 -41.70 6.33
C ILE A 128 3.51 -42.51 5.19
N LYS A 129 3.11 -43.74 5.48
CA LYS A 129 2.39 -44.62 4.57
C LYS A 129 0.89 -44.42 4.70
N LEU A 130 0.14 -44.85 3.68
CA LEU A 130 -1.31 -44.65 3.60
C LEU A 130 -2.09 -45.23 4.80
N TYR A 131 -1.67 -46.39 5.32
CA TYR A 131 -2.30 -47.01 6.49
C TYR A 131 -2.03 -46.27 7.81
N GLN A 132 -1.05 -45.36 7.84
CA GLN A 132 -0.71 -44.57 9.03
C GLN A 132 -1.58 -43.30 9.15
N LEU A 133 -2.36 -42.95 8.11
CA LEU A 133 -3.25 -41.79 8.14
C LEU A 133 -4.30 -41.88 9.26
N ASP A 134 -4.78 -43.10 9.56
CA ASP A 134 -5.76 -43.35 10.62
C ASP A 134 -5.22 -42.98 12.01
N ALA A 135 -3.91 -43.16 12.22
CA ALA A 135 -3.24 -42.88 13.48
C ALA A 135 -3.00 -41.38 13.71
N LEU A 136 -3.15 -40.54 12.69
CA LEU A 136 -2.97 -39.10 12.83
C LEU A 136 -4.22 -38.47 13.49
N THR A 137 -4.00 -37.91 14.68
CA THR A 137 -5.05 -37.29 15.50
C THR A 137 -4.96 -35.77 15.56
N ARG A 138 -3.81 -35.19 15.20
CA ARG A 138 -3.58 -33.74 15.26
C ARG A 138 -3.71 -33.10 13.88
N PRO A 139 -4.25 -31.86 13.78
CA PRO A 139 -4.26 -31.11 12.53
C PRO A 139 -2.84 -31.00 11.96
N SER A 140 -2.65 -31.46 10.73
CA SER A 140 -1.33 -31.53 10.08
C SER A 140 -1.42 -31.15 8.61
N ILE A 141 -0.27 -30.88 7.98
CA ILE A 141 -0.13 -30.70 6.54
C ILE A 141 0.27 -32.05 5.94
N LEU A 142 -0.53 -32.57 5.01
CA LEU A 142 -0.25 -33.81 4.30
C LEU A 142 0.04 -33.49 2.83
N ILE A 143 1.28 -33.76 2.39
CA ILE A 143 1.70 -33.57 1.01
C ILE A 143 1.56 -34.90 0.27
N VAL A 144 0.80 -34.89 -0.83
CA VAL A 144 0.44 -36.08 -1.62
C VAL A 144 1.00 -35.92 -3.04
N PRO A 145 2.28 -36.28 -3.27
CA PRO A 145 2.96 -36.06 -4.55
C PRO A 145 2.79 -37.23 -5.53
N THR A 146 1.64 -37.91 -5.54
CA THR A 146 1.47 -39.24 -6.18
C THR A 146 1.14 -39.19 -7.68
N GLY A 147 0.94 -37.99 -8.26
CA GLY A 147 0.56 -37.81 -9.67
C GLY A 147 -0.92 -38.15 -9.97
N LYS A 148 -1.49 -39.14 -9.28
CA LYS A 148 -2.92 -39.48 -9.23
C LYS A 148 -3.37 -39.59 -7.78
N ILE A 149 -4.58 -39.13 -7.46
CA ILE A 149 -5.06 -39.11 -6.08
C ILE A 149 -5.22 -40.56 -5.56
N PRO A 150 -4.70 -40.93 -4.38
CA PRO A 150 -4.91 -42.26 -3.82
C PRO A 150 -6.39 -42.61 -3.65
N SER A 151 -6.76 -43.85 -3.99
CA SER A 151 -8.14 -44.35 -3.91
C SER A 151 -8.73 -44.28 -2.50
N GLN A 152 -7.90 -44.48 -1.47
CA GLN A 152 -8.32 -44.32 -0.07
C GLN A 152 -8.74 -42.87 0.25
N LEU A 153 -8.06 -41.86 -0.30
CA LEU A 153 -8.37 -40.45 -0.02
C LEU A 153 -9.70 -39.99 -0.65
N VAL A 154 -10.19 -40.69 -1.67
CA VAL A 154 -11.50 -40.41 -2.30
C VAL A 154 -12.60 -41.37 -1.83
N GLY A 155 -12.32 -42.26 -0.89
CA GLY A 155 -13.30 -43.19 -0.31
C GLY A 155 -13.62 -44.40 -1.19
N VAL A 156 -12.74 -44.76 -2.13
CA VAL A 156 -12.86 -45.98 -2.95
C VAL A 156 -12.32 -47.20 -2.19
N GLU A 157 -11.23 -47.02 -1.43
CA GLU A 157 -10.69 -48.04 -0.52
C GLU A 157 -11.00 -47.66 0.93
N ASN A 158 -11.10 -48.67 1.81
CA ASN A 158 -11.31 -48.46 3.24
C ASN A 158 -10.12 -47.74 3.88
N GLY A 159 -10.41 -46.77 4.76
CA GLY A 159 -9.44 -46.04 5.58
C GLY A 159 -9.86 -44.58 5.76
N THR A 160 -8.95 -43.75 6.29
CA THR A 160 -9.16 -42.30 6.40
C THR A 160 -9.20 -41.65 5.02
N ASP A 161 -10.36 -41.11 4.67
CA ASP A 161 -10.61 -40.33 3.44
C ASP A 161 -10.31 -38.83 3.62
N LEU A 162 -10.41 -38.07 2.52
CA LEU A 162 -10.18 -36.63 2.51
C LEU A 162 -11.16 -35.86 3.40
N GLY A 163 -12.43 -36.28 3.48
CA GLY A 163 -13.43 -35.65 4.33
C GLY A 163 -13.08 -35.77 5.81
N MET A 164 -12.67 -36.96 6.24
CA MET A 164 -12.19 -37.22 7.60
C MET A 164 -10.93 -36.41 7.94
N LEU A 165 -9.98 -36.30 7.01
CA LEU A 165 -8.78 -35.47 7.20
C LEU A 165 -9.14 -33.99 7.35
N MET A 166 -9.94 -33.44 6.43
CA MET A 166 -10.31 -32.02 6.47
C MET A 166 -11.13 -31.68 7.72
N LYS A 167 -12.04 -32.57 8.15
CA LYS A 167 -12.77 -32.45 9.43
C LYS A 167 -11.85 -32.35 10.64
N LYS A 168 -10.77 -33.14 10.66
CA LYS A 168 -9.71 -33.08 11.68
C LYS A 168 -8.83 -31.83 11.58
N GLY A 169 -9.06 -30.94 10.60
CA GLY A 169 -8.29 -29.71 10.40
C GLY A 169 -7.02 -29.88 9.55
N PHE A 170 -6.91 -30.97 8.78
CA PHE A 170 -5.76 -31.17 7.91
C PHE A 170 -5.75 -30.23 6.72
N VAL A 171 -4.54 -29.89 6.28
CA VAL A 171 -4.29 -29.26 4.98
C VAL A 171 -3.69 -30.33 4.08
N VAL A 172 -4.46 -30.82 3.12
CA VAL A 172 -4.01 -31.82 2.16
C VAL A 172 -3.55 -31.10 0.89
N ILE A 173 -2.26 -31.19 0.58
CA ILE A 173 -1.64 -30.61 -0.62
C ILE A 173 -1.45 -31.72 -1.65
N PHE A 174 -2.30 -31.76 -2.66
CA PHE A 174 -2.23 -32.73 -3.75
C PHE A 174 -1.44 -32.16 -4.94
N ILE A 175 -0.47 -32.94 -5.44
CA ILE A 175 0.33 -32.60 -6.61
C ILE A 175 0.12 -33.72 -7.62
N GLY A 176 -0.64 -33.42 -8.67
CA GLY A 176 -1.00 -34.44 -9.65
C GLY A 176 -1.84 -33.96 -10.81
N SER A 177 -2.11 -34.90 -11.70
CA SER A 177 -2.95 -34.75 -12.88
C SER A 177 -4.44 -34.78 -12.51
N GLU A 178 -5.30 -34.85 -13.52
CA GLU A 178 -6.75 -34.85 -13.39
C GLU A 178 -7.32 -35.88 -12.38
N LEU A 179 -8.42 -35.49 -11.72
CA LEU A 179 -9.14 -36.28 -10.71
C LEU A 179 -10.21 -37.21 -11.31
N SER A 180 -10.12 -37.53 -12.61
CA SER A 180 -10.99 -38.50 -13.29
C SER A 180 -10.72 -39.94 -12.83
N SER A 181 -9.53 -40.20 -12.28
CA SER A 181 -9.11 -41.49 -11.77
C SER A 181 -8.25 -41.35 -10.52
N SER A 182 -8.30 -42.40 -9.70
CA SER A 182 -7.53 -42.59 -8.48
C SER A 182 -6.55 -43.73 -8.62
N LEU A 183 -5.55 -43.76 -7.75
CA LEU A 183 -4.49 -44.77 -7.74
C LEU A 183 -4.72 -45.74 -6.57
N ASN A 184 -4.91 -47.02 -6.87
CA ASN A 184 -5.03 -48.10 -5.88
C ASN A 184 -3.65 -48.47 -5.30
N LYS A 185 -3.64 -49.24 -4.20
CA LYS A 185 -2.39 -49.69 -3.54
C LYS A 185 -1.52 -50.61 -4.39
N ASP A 186 -2.11 -51.27 -5.38
CA ASP A 186 -1.44 -52.13 -6.36
C ASP A 186 -0.91 -51.37 -7.60
N GLY A 187 -1.15 -50.06 -7.66
CA GLY A 187 -0.78 -49.20 -8.79
C GLY A 187 -1.82 -49.15 -9.92
N SER A 188 -2.94 -49.87 -9.81
CA SER A 188 -4.04 -49.80 -10.79
C SER A 188 -4.83 -48.48 -10.68
N LEU A 189 -5.42 -48.04 -11.79
CA LEU A 189 -6.24 -46.84 -11.84
C LEU A 189 -7.72 -47.17 -11.67
N TYR A 190 -8.39 -46.48 -10.76
CA TYR A 190 -9.83 -46.61 -10.52
C TYR A 190 -10.57 -45.31 -10.89
N PRO A 191 -11.62 -45.36 -11.74
CA PRO A 191 -12.34 -44.15 -12.16
C PRO A 191 -13.09 -43.50 -10.99
N ILE A 192 -13.02 -42.17 -10.89
CA ILE A 192 -13.75 -41.40 -9.88
C ILE A 192 -14.93 -40.68 -10.54
N SER A 193 -16.12 -40.85 -9.97
CA SER A 193 -17.31 -40.11 -10.42
C SER A 193 -17.34 -38.69 -9.85
N ALA A 194 -17.97 -37.76 -10.57
CA ALA A 194 -18.14 -36.39 -10.10
C ALA A 194 -18.93 -36.31 -8.77
N SER A 195 -19.91 -37.20 -8.55
CA SER A 195 -20.65 -37.28 -7.29
C SER A 195 -19.76 -37.65 -6.11
N GLN A 196 -18.78 -38.55 -6.29
CA GLN A 196 -17.80 -38.88 -5.26
C GLN A 196 -16.88 -37.70 -4.92
N LEU A 197 -16.52 -36.85 -5.89
CA LEU A 197 -15.73 -35.64 -5.59
C LEU A 197 -16.58 -34.57 -4.90
N ASN A 198 -17.83 -34.42 -5.32
CA ASN A 198 -18.76 -33.41 -4.78
C ASN A 198 -19.04 -33.60 -3.28
N GLN A 199 -18.95 -34.83 -2.74
CA GLN A 199 -19.13 -35.08 -1.30
C GLN A 199 -18.07 -34.36 -0.44
N TYR A 200 -16.92 -34.00 -1.02
CA TYR A 200 -15.85 -33.24 -0.39
C TYR A 200 -15.86 -31.75 -0.76
N GLY A 201 -16.88 -31.29 -1.48
CA GLY A 201 -16.95 -29.92 -2.01
C GLY A 201 -16.06 -29.66 -3.23
N ILE A 202 -15.46 -30.71 -3.82
CA ILE A 202 -14.57 -30.60 -4.98
C ILE A 202 -15.40 -30.47 -6.26
N ARG A 203 -15.23 -29.34 -6.97
CA ARG A 203 -15.81 -29.07 -8.28
C ARG A 203 -14.74 -29.17 -9.35
N TYR A 204 -14.52 -30.38 -9.86
CA TYR A 204 -13.53 -30.62 -10.91
C TYR A 204 -13.90 -29.90 -12.21
N ARG A 205 -12.99 -29.08 -12.74
CA ARG A 205 -13.11 -28.44 -14.05
C ARG A 205 -11.77 -28.52 -14.78
N PRO A 206 -11.70 -29.18 -15.95
CA PRO A 206 -10.52 -29.09 -16.80
C PRO A 206 -10.34 -27.64 -17.26
N ARG A 207 -9.10 -27.14 -17.18
CA ARG A 207 -8.73 -25.77 -17.53
C ARG A 207 -7.36 -25.77 -18.17
N SER A 208 -7.29 -25.44 -19.44
CA SER A 208 -6.04 -25.27 -20.19
C SER A 208 -5.61 -23.81 -20.31
N ASP A 209 -6.47 -22.89 -19.87
CA ASP A 209 -6.32 -21.44 -19.96
C ASP A 209 -5.64 -20.81 -18.72
N LEU A 210 -5.46 -21.59 -17.66
CA LEU A 210 -4.81 -21.10 -16.44
C LEU A 210 -3.33 -20.83 -16.68
N SER A 211 -2.85 -19.71 -16.14
CA SER A 211 -1.42 -19.38 -16.07
C SER A 211 -1.01 -19.21 -14.62
N THR A 212 0.09 -19.85 -14.24
CA THR A 212 0.69 -19.67 -12.93
C THR A 212 1.35 -18.30 -12.88
N ARG A 213 1.13 -17.56 -11.79
CA ARG A 213 1.83 -16.29 -11.57
C ARG A 213 3.10 -16.51 -10.77
N GLU A 214 4.09 -15.68 -11.01
CA GLU A 214 5.21 -15.52 -10.08
C GLU A 214 4.65 -15.33 -8.65
N PRO A 215 5.25 -15.99 -7.64
CA PRO A 215 6.59 -16.57 -7.68
C PRO A 215 6.63 -18.08 -8.00
N TYR A 216 5.52 -18.68 -8.42
CA TYR A 216 5.41 -20.12 -8.69
C TYR A 216 5.78 -20.46 -10.13
N ARG A 217 6.43 -21.60 -10.33
CA ARG A 217 7.01 -22.02 -11.63
C ARG A 217 6.25 -23.16 -12.29
N LEU A 218 5.08 -23.51 -11.75
CA LEU A 218 4.18 -24.52 -12.32
C LEU A 218 3.78 -24.14 -13.75
N LYS A 219 4.00 -25.04 -14.70
CA LYS A 219 3.66 -24.87 -16.12
C LYS A 219 2.40 -25.64 -16.48
N LYS A 220 1.62 -25.06 -17.41
CA LYS A 220 0.45 -25.70 -18.04
C LYS A 220 -0.50 -26.36 -17.03
N PRO A 221 -0.97 -25.66 -15.98
CA PRO A 221 -2.00 -26.22 -15.08
C PRO A 221 -3.15 -26.84 -15.89
N ALA A 222 -3.62 -28.04 -15.50
CA ALA A 222 -4.58 -28.80 -16.31
C ALA A 222 -6.04 -28.66 -15.87
N PHE A 223 -6.27 -28.30 -14.60
CA PHE A 223 -7.60 -28.32 -14.00
C PHE A 223 -7.68 -27.42 -12.76
N SER A 224 -8.89 -27.26 -12.25
CA SER A 224 -9.18 -26.63 -10.96
C SER A 224 -10.19 -27.46 -10.19
N VAL A 225 -10.14 -27.40 -8.86
CA VAL A 225 -11.08 -28.10 -7.96
C VAL A 225 -12.09 -27.19 -7.30
N SER A 226 -11.99 -25.89 -7.50
CA SER A 226 -12.90 -24.89 -6.98
C SER A 226 -12.85 -23.61 -7.82
N ASP A 227 -13.78 -22.70 -7.54
CA ASP A 227 -13.78 -21.38 -8.17
C ASP A 227 -12.74 -20.43 -7.53
N VAL A 228 -12.17 -20.82 -6.38
CA VAL A 228 -11.17 -20.05 -5.65
C VAL A 228 -9.79 -20.46 -6.15
N ILE A 229 -9.29 -19.70 -7.13
CA ILE A 229 -7.93 -19.83 -7.64
C ILE A 229 -7.00 -18.92 -6.83
N VAL A 230 -5.96 -19.50 -6.24
CA VAL A 230 -4.88 -18.79 -5.53
C VAL A 230 -3.60 -18.90 -6.35
N ALA A 231 -2.74 -17.87 -6.28
CA ALA A 231 -1.48 -17.83 -7.02
C ALA A 231 -1.59 -18.07 -8.56
N GLY A 232 -2.73 -17.71 -9.16
CA GLY A 232 -2.98 -17.80 -10.60
C GLY A 232 -3.40 -19.19 -11.12
N SER A 233 -2.95 -20.27 -10.49
CA SER A 233 -3.22 -21.64 -10.98
C SER A 233 -3.53 -22.69 -9.91
N LEU A 234 -3.28 -22.40 -8.62
CA LEU A 234 -3.59 -23.32 -7.55
C LEU A 234 -5.06 -23.18 -7.18
N SER A 235 -5.72 -24.28 -6.84
CA SER A 235 -7.12 -24.24 -6.40
C SER A 235 -7.25 -24.79 -4.98
N VAL A 236 -8.12 -24.17 -4.20
CA VAL A 236 -8.32 -24.49 -2.78
C VAL A 236 -9.78 -24.80 -2.52
N VAL A 237 -10.04 -25.90 -1.82
CA VAL A 237 -11.35 -26.25 -1.27
C VAL A 237 -11.26 -26.20 0.25
N LYS A 238 -12.10 -25.41 0.91
CA LYS A 238 -12.28 -25.45 2.37
C LYS A 238 -13.42 -26.42 2.67
N ASN A 239 -13.19 -27.37 3.57
CA ASN A 239 -14.25 -28.23 4.10
C ASN A 239 -14.10 -28.33 5.61
N GLU A 240 -15.14 -27.91 6.33
CA GLU A 240 -15.11 -27.73 7.79
C GLU A 240 -13.87 -26.92 8.25
N ASN A 241 -12.97 -27.56 9.00
CA ASN A 241 -11.78 -26.95 9.59
C ASN A 241 -10.52 -27.11 8.73
N GLY A 242 -10.59 -27.85 7.63
CA GLY A 242 -9.45 -28.25 6.81
C GLY A 242 -9.52 -27.74 5.38
N TYR A 243 -8.45 -28.02 4.64
CA TYR A 243 -8.24 -27.50 3.30
C TYR A 243 -7.69 -28.57 2.38
N PHE A 244 -8.14 -28.55 1.13
CA PHE A 244 -7.57 -29.31 0.03
C PHE A 244 -6.98 -28.33 -0.99
N LEU A 245 -5.66 -28.25 -1.04
CA LEU A 245 -4.89 -27.42 -1.96
C LEU A 245 -4.37 -28.28 -3.11
N VAL A 246 -4.56 -27.83 -4.35
CA VAL A 246 -4.17 -28.59 -5.54
C VAL A 246 -3.16 -27.83 -6.39
N PHE A 247 -2.05 -28.51 -6.67
CA PHE A 247 -1.14 -28.20 -7.77
C PHE A 247 -1.57 -29.06 -8.99
N PRO A 248 -2.22 -28.46 -10.00
CA PRO A 248 -2.96 -29.23 -11.03
C PRO A 248 -2.07 -29.80 -12.15
N ARG A 249 -0.89 -30.33 -11.81
CA ARG A 249 -0.05 -31.22 -12.62
C ARG A 249 0.82 -32.11 -11.72
N SER A 250 1.22 -33.26 -12.27
CA SER A 250 2.30 -34.09 -11.74
C SER A 250 3.64 -33.32 -11.73
N ILE A 251 4.61 -33.78 -10.94
CA ILE A 251 5.92 -33.12 -10.80
C ILE A 251 6.61 -33.02 -12.17
N ASP A 252 6.61 -34.12 -12.92
CA ASP A 252 7.33 -34.23 -14.19
C ASP A 252 6.76 -33.30 -15.26
N ILE A 253 5.44 -33.23 -15.37
CA ILE A 253 4.80 -32.36 -16.38
C ILE A 253 4.79 -30.91 -15.90
N GLY A 254 4.41 -30.67 -14.65
CA GLY A 254 4.20 -29.35 -14.08
C GLY A 254 5.47 -28.53 -14.01
N TRP A 255 6.62 -29.14 -13.71
CA TRP A 255 7.91 -28.45 -13.60
C TRP A 255 8.94 -28.91 -14.62
N SER A 256 8.51 -29.59 -15.69
CA SER A 256 9.41 -30.07 -16.76
C SER A 256 10.53 -30.96 -16.21
N TYR A 257 10.16 -31.97 -15.41
CA TYR A 257 11.06 -32.89 -14.70
C TYR A 257 11.96 -32.24 -13.64
N ASN A 258 11.68 -30.98 -13.28
CA ASN A 258 12.44 -30.28 -12.24
C ASN A 258 11.79 -30.45 -10.87
N GLY A 259 12.05 -31.60 -10.22
CA GLY A 259 11.61 -31.87 -8.85
C GLY A 259 12.07 -30.80 -7.86
N THR A 260 13.26 -30.23 -8.06
CA THR A 260 13.80 -29.17 -7.19
C THR A 260 12.87 -27.95 -7.14
N GLN A 261 12.41 -27.46 -8.29
CA GLN A 261 11.48 -26.32 -8.37
C GLN A 261 10.13 -26.64 -7.76
N ALA A 262 9.61 -27.86 -7.96
CA ALA A 262 8.36 -28.29 -7.36
C ALA A 262 8.44 -28.30 -5.83
N GLY A 263 9.56 -28.78 -5.26
CA GLY A 263 9.79 -28.82 -3.81
C GLY A 263 9.83 -27.41 -3.19
N GLU A 264 10.54 -26.50 -3.84
CA GLU A 264 10.61 -25.08 -3.45
C GLU A 264 9.23 -24.39 -3.51
N ASP A 265 8.46 -24.63 -4.56
CA ASP A 265 7.13 -24.06 -4.77
C ASP A 265 6.13 -24.55 -3.71
N VAL A 266 6.14 -25.84 -3.38
CA VAL A 266 5.29 -26.43 -2.33
C VAL A 266 5.70 -25.93 -0.95
N ALA A 267 7.00 -25.87 -0.64
CA ALA A 267 7.49 -25.30 0.61
C ALA A 267 7.07 -23.83 0.76
N ARG A 268 7.13 -23.05 -0.33
CA ARG A 268 6.67 -21.66 -0.34
C ARG A 268 5.17 -21.56 -0.10
N ALA A 269 4.36 -22.42 -0.74
CA ALA A 269 2.91 -22.45 -0.50
C ALA A 269 2.57 -22.71 0.97
N ILE A 270 3.33 -23.58 1.64
CA ILE A 270 3.21 -23.83 3.09
C ILE A 270 3.65 -22.62 3.91
N TYR A 271 4.80 -22.03 3.59
CA TYR A 271 5.33 -20.84 4.25
C TYR A 271 4.35 -19.66 4.20
N GLU A 272 3.78 -19.42 3.01
CA GLU A 272 2.85 -18.31 2.77
C GLU A 272 1.41 -18.57 3.21
N VAL A 273 1.07 -19.82 3.56
CA VAL A 273 -0.29 -20.27 3.95
C VAL A 273 -1.30 -19.97 2.84
N VAL A 274 -0.98 -20.31 1.59
CA VAL A 274 -1.80 -19.88 0.41
C VAL A 274 -3.25 -20.35 0.42
N TRP A 275 -3.59 -21.36 1.23
CA TRP A 275 -4.96 -21.84 1.40
C TRP A 275 -5.82 -20.96 2.31
N GLN A 276 -5.24 -19.99 3.02
CA GLN A 276 -5.97 -19.00 3.81
C GLN A 276 -5.65 -17.59 3.35
N SER A 277 -6.67 -16.74 3.28
CA SER A 277 -6.45 -15.29 3.14
C SER A 277 -6.17 -14.70 4.52
N PRO A 278 -5.09 -13.92 4.71
CA PRO A 278 -4.84 -13.28 5.99
C PRO A 278 -5.96 -12.26 6.28
N LEU A 279 -6.47 -12.28 7.51
CA LEU A 279 -7.46 -11.33 8.02
C LEU A 279 -6.88 -9.92 8.12
N THR A 280 -5.62 -9.83 8.53
CA THR A 280 -4.85 -8.59 8.55
C THR A 280 -3.35 -8.90 8.63
N THR A 281 -2.52 -7.90 8.35
CA THR A 281 -1.06 -8.02 8.33
C THR A 281 -0.42 -6.87 9.09
N ALA A 282 0.63 -7.16 9.83
CA ALA A 282 1.45 -6.18 10.53
C ALA A 282 2.89 -6.29 10.03
N ASN A 283 3.56 -5.15 9.85
CA ASN A 283 4.98 -5.11 9.50
C ASN A 283 5.71 -4.17 10.46
N LEU A 284 6.88 -4.57 10.92
CA LEU A 284 7.71 -3.81 11.84
C LEU A 284 9.18 -3.99 11.52
N LEU A 285 9.91 -2.88 11.44
CA LEU A 285 11.36 -2.89 11.23
C LEU A 285 12.07 -2.62 12.57
N ILE A 286 12.85 -3.60 13.03
CA ILE A 286 13.65 -3.48 14.24
C ILE A 286 15.10 -3.18 13.83
N PRO A 287 15.64 -1.99 14.15
CA PRO A 287 17.02 -1.64 13.84
C PRO A 287 18.01 -2.44 14.71
N SER A 288 19.20 -2.75 14.18
CA SER A 288 20.27 -3.47 14.91
C SER A 288 20.64 -2.87 16.26
N SER A 289 20.59 -1.54 16.36
CA SER A 289 20.90 -0.82 17.61
C SER A 289 20.07 -1.31 18.78
N LYS A 290 18.78 -1.64 18.56
CA LYS A 290 17.94 -2.23 19.59
C LYS A 290 18.40 -3.67 19.87
N ILE A 291 18.48 -4.52 18.85
CA ILE A 291 18.72 -5.98 18.94
C ILE A 291 19.95 -6.37 19.80
N ASN A 292 20.99 -5.54 19.82
CA ASN A 292 22.22 -5.84 20.57
C ASN A 292 22.16 -5.44 22.07
N GLU A 293 21.14 -4.72 22.52
CA GLU A 293 20.96 -4.38 23.93
C GLU A 293 20.28 -5.54 24.69
N SER A 294 21.07 -6.29 25.45
CA SER A 294 20.70 -7.58 26.07
C SER A 294 19.44 -7.63 26.95
N ASN A 295 18.86 -6.48 27.34
CA ASN A 295 17.73 -6.43 28.29
C ASN A 295 16.52 -5.59 27.83
N SER A 296 16.54 -4.98 26.64
CA SER A 296 15.51 -4.00 26.21
C SER A 296 14.74 -4.36 24.94
N ASN A 297 14.98 -5.53 24.32
CA ASN A 297 14.38 -5.90 23.03
C ASN A 297 12.98 -6.50 23.08
N ARG A 298 12.14 -5.96 23.96
CA ARG A 298 10.72 -6.22 23.88
C ARG A 298 10.15 -5.41 22.73
N THR A 299 9.38 -6.08 21.90
CA THR A 299 8.79 -5.48 20.72
C THR A 299 7.34 -5.92 20.66
N LEU A 300 6.47 -4.94 20.44
CA LEU A 300 5.05 -5.17 20.40
C LEU A 300 4.55 -5.02 18.96
N ILE A 301 3.93 -6.09 18.45
CA ILE A 301 3.37 -6.17 17.11
C ILE A 301 1.85 -6.07 17.26
N PHE A 302 1.24 -5.09 16.61
CA PHE A 302 -0.20 -4.89 16.63
C PHE A 302 -0.84 -5.23 15.28
N PHE A 303 -2.00 -5.88 15.33
CA PHE A 303 -2.89 -6.18 14.21
C PHE A 303 -4.13 -5.32 14.36
N LEU A 304 -4.21 -4.26 13.54
CA LEU A 304 -5.06 -3.11 13.82
C LEU A 304 -5.90 -2.63 12.65
N PRO A 305 -7.08 -2.06 12.97
CA PRO A 305 -8.07 -2.57 13.92
C PRO A 305 -8.73 -3.85 13.40
N SER A 306 -9.01 -4.81 14.29
CA SER A 306 -9.57 -6.11 13.95
C SER A 306 -11.02 -6.26 14.40
N ALA A 307 -11.87 -6.85 13.55
CA ALA A 307 -13.19 -7.31 13.98
C ALA A 307 -13.13 -8.62 14.79
N TYR A 308 -11.98 -9.29 14.78
CA TYR A 308 -11.80 -10.63 15.31
C TYR A 308 -11.29 -10.59 16.75
N ALA A 309 -11.89 -11.41 17.61
CA ALA A 309 -11.49 -11.62 19.01
C ALA A 309 -10.61 -12.87 19.19
N GLU A 310 -10.24 -13.53 18.10
CA GLU A 310 -9.34 -14.67 18.06
C GLU A 310 -8.74 -14.83 16.66
N GLY A 311 -7.68 -15.63 16.57
CA GLY A 311 -7.08 -16.03 15.31
C GLY A 311 -5.76 -16.75 15.51
N SER A 312 -5.09 -17.09 14.41
CA SER A 312 -3.74 -17.67 14.42
C SER A 312 -2.79 -16.72 13.72
N ALA A 313 -1.82 -16.18 14.45
CA ALA A 313 -0.80 -15.33 13.88
C ALA A 313 0.40 -16.16 13.42
N ARG A 314 0.82 -15.96 12.18
CA ARG A 314 2.14 -16.38 11.67
C ARG A 314 3.07 -15.18 11.63
N ILE A 315 4.17 -15.27 12.36
CA ILE A 315 5.21 -14.26 12.44
C ILE A 315 6.37 -14.73 11.57
N TYR A 316 6.80 -13.86 10.68
CA TYR A 316 7.93 -14.00 9.78
C TYR A 316 9.01 -13.04 10.23
N LEU A 317 10.21 -13.56 10.47
CA LEU A 317 11.40 -12.75 10.66
C LEU A 317 12.27 -12.89 9.42
N THR A 318 12.53 -11.78 8.75
CA THR A 318 13.46 -11.71 7.63
C THR A 318 14.61 -10.80 8.02
N THR A 319 15.84 -11.27 7.85
CA THR A 319 17.01 -10.44 8.10
C THR A 319 18.19 -10.82 7.23
N ASN A 320 19.11 -9.87 7.09
CA ASN A 320 20.43 -10.11 6.54
C ASN A 320 21.45 -10.10 7.67
N THR A 321 22.28 -11.14 7.69
CA THR A 321 23.44 -11.23 8.58
C THR A 321 24.44 -10.13 8.25
N THR A 322 25.45 -9.91 9.11
CA THR A 322 26.57 -9.02 8.79
C THR A 322 27.25 -9.36 7.45
N ASN A 323 27.24 -10.65 7.08
CA ASN A 323 27.74 -11.20 5.82
C ASN A 323 26.72 -11.15 4.66
N ASN A 324 25.59 -10.44 4.81
CA ASN A 324 24.50 -10.35 3.82
C ASN A 324 23.87 -11.69 3.41
N LEU A 325 23.91 -12.71 4.28
CA LEU A 325 23.16 -13.94 4.06
C LEU A 325 21.72 -13.75 4.56
N PRO A 326 20.69 -14.10 3.77
CA PRO A 326 19.31 -14.02 4.22
C PRO A 326 19.04 -15.10 5.27
N PHE A 327 18.36 -14.71 6.33
CA PHE A 327 17.86 -15.61 7.37
C PHE A 327 16.36 -15.41 7.51
N ASN A 328 15.61 -16.52 7.46
CA ASN A 328 14.17 -16.53 7.65
C ASN A 328 13.82 -17.38 8.87
N TYR A 329 12.89 -16.91 9.68
CA TYR A 329 12.34 -17.67 10.79
C TYR A 329 10.83 -17.47 10.87
N VAL A 330 10.10 -18.54 11.19
CA VAL A 330 8.64 -18.51 11.31
C VAL A 330 8.22 -19.00 12.69
N ALA A 331 7.29 -18.28 13.30
CA ALA A 331 6.61 -18.73 14.51
C ALA A 331 5.10 -18.57 14.37
N ASP A 332 4.37 -19.60 14.77
CA ASP A 332 2.90 -19.58 14.80
C ASP A 332 2.39 -19.51 16.25
N ARG A 333 1.47 -18.57 16.49
CA ARG A 333 0.83 -18.34 17.79
C ARG A 333 -0.68 -18.26 17.63
N LYS A 334 -1.41 -19.14 18.34
CA LYS A 334 -2.84 -18.97 18.52
C LYS A 334 -3.09 -17.82 19.49
N ILE A 335 -3.97 -16.91 19.11
CA ILE A 335 -4.34 -15.73 19.88
C ILE A 335 -5.84 -15.81 20.15
N THR A 336 -6.21 -15.64 21.41
CA THR A 336 -7.59 -15.66 21.87
C THR A 336 -7.77 -14.52 22.86
N LYS A 337 -8.96 -13.92 22.91
CA LYS A 337 -9.32 -12.99 23.97
C LYS A 337 -9.38 -13.75 25.30
N THR A 338 -8.37 -13.56 26.15
CA THR A 338 -8.23 -14.25 27.44
C THR A 338 -9.10 -13.65 28.54
N VAL A 339 -9.51 -12.38 28.38
CA VAL A 339 -10.32 -11.65 29.36
C VAL A 339 -11.76 -11.50 28.86
N ALA A 340 -12.72 -11.88 29.70
CA ALA A 340 -14.13 -11.83 29.31
C ALA A 340 -14.71 -10.42 29.31
N GLY A 341 -14.09 -9.49 30.05
CA GLY A 341 -14.58 -8.14 30.17
C GLY A 341 -14.25 -7.22 29.00
N SER A 342 -14.87 -6.04 29.00
CA SER A 342 -14.54 -4.95 28.09
C SER A 342 -14.07 -3.69 28.82
N LEU A 343 -13.09 -3.00 28.22
CA LEU A 343 -12.56 -1.72 28.68
C LEU A 343 -12.64 -0.71 27.52
N VAL A 344 -13.64 0.18 27.53
CA VAL A 344 -13.90 1.09 26.41
C VAL A 344 -13.56 2.52 26.78
N HIS A 345 -12.71 3.16 25.97
CA HIS A 345 -12.32 4.58 26.07
C HIS A 345 -11.90 5.09 24.68
N LYS A 346 -11.68 6.40 24.53
CA LYS A 346 -11.12 6.98 23.30
C LYS A 346 -9.72 6.43 23.04
N SER A 347 -9.45 5.96 21.82
CA SER A 347 -8.14 5.41 21.47
C SER A 347 -7.00 6.42 21.62
N LYS A 348 -7.23 7.68 21.23
CA LYS A 348 -6.28 8.78 21.36
C LYS A 348 -6.66 9.68 22.50
N VAL A 349 -5.67 9.99 23.33
CA VAL A 349 -5.85 10.93 24.44
C VAL A 349 -4.64 11.86 24.49
N ALA A 350 -4.90 13.16 24.62
CA ALA A 350 -3.82 14.10 24.84
C ALA A 350 -3.29 13.96 26.26
N ARG A 351 -1.99 14.22 26.46
CA ARG A 351 -1.44 14.32 27.81
C ARG A 351 -2.24 15.35 28.63
N GLY A 352 -2.41 15.09 29.92
CA GLY A 352 -3.10 15.96 30.88
C GLY A 352 -4.63 16.03 30.71
N GLU A 353 -5.22 15.19 29.85
CA GLU A 353 -6.67 15.06 29.75
C GLU A 353 -7.23 14.40 31.01
N ALA A 354 -8.05 15.16 31.76
CA ALA A 354 -8.43 14.83 33.14
C ALA A 354 -9.74 14.03 33.28
N ASP A 355 -10.56 13.98 32.23
CA ASP A 355 -11.87 13.35 32.30
C ASP A 355 -12.13 12.51 31.06
N PHE A 356 -11.74 11.24 31.11
CA PHE A 356 -12.33 10.23 30.22
C PHE A 356 -13.05 9.17 31.03
N THR A 357 -14.22 8.81 30.53
CA THR A 357 -15.06 7.76 31.05
C THR A 357 -14.56 6.44 30.53
N ILE A 358 -14.14 5.57 31.44
CA ILE A 358 -13.83 4.18 31.12
C ILE A 358 -15.07 3.34 31.40
N ASP A 359 -15.68 2.78 30.36
CA ASP A 359 -16.82 1.88 30.52
C ASP A 359 -16.36 0.43 30.64
N PHE A 360 -16.65 -0.16 31.80
CA PHE A 360 -16.34 -1.56 32.08
C PHE A 360 -17.56 -2.44 31.85
N LYS A 361 -17.36 -3.62 31.26
CA LYS A 361 -18.32 -4.72 31.36
C LYS A 361 -17.59 -5.95 31.84
N LEU A 362 -17.73 -6.30 33.11
CA LEU A 362 -17.09 -7.47 33.69
C LEU A 362 -18.03 -8.66 33.54
N ILE A 363 -17.55 -9.78 33.02
CA ILE A 363 -18.27 -11.05 33.07
C ILE A 363 -17.42 -11.96 33.95
N ALA A 364 -17.80 -12.08 35.22
CA ALA A 364 -17.09 -12.93 36.17
C ALA A 364 -17.99 -14.03 36.70
N ASN A 365 -17.49 -15.27 36.63
CA ASN A 365 -18.16 -16.45 37.14
C ASN A 365 -17.47 -16.91 38.42
N PHE A 366 -17.67 -16.17 39.51
CA PHE A 366 -17.21 -16.63 40.82
C PHE A 366 -18.21 -17.60 41.44
N SER A 367 -17.71 -18.68 42.04
CA SER A 367 -18.53 -19.65 42.78
C SER A 367 -19.07 -19.09 44.10
N GLN A 368 -18.42 -18.06 44.64
CA GLN A 368 -18.85 -17.31 45.82
C GLN A 368 -18.67 -15.81 45.58
N PRO A 369 -19.55 -14.95 46.12
CA PRO A 369 -19.37 -13.50 46.03
C PRO A 369 -18.02 -13.07 46.61
N LYS A 370 -17.22 -12.32 45.84
CA LYS A 370 -15.94 -11.76 46.27
C LYS A 370 -16.04 -10.24 46.23
N ASP A 371 -15.67 -9.58 47.33
CA ASP A 371 -15.49 -8.13 47.34
C ASP A 371 -14.11 -7.81 46.78
N VAL A 372 -14.07 -7.00 45.71
CA VAL A 372 -12.81 -6.62 45.05
C VAL A 372 -12.75 -5.11 44.82
N ASN A 373 -11.53 -4.58 44.88
CA ASN A 373 -11.23 -3.24 44.41
C ASN A 373 -10.72 -3.38 42.98
N ILE A 374 -11.32 -2.68 42.04
CA ILE A 374 -10.87 -2.67 40.65
C ILE A 374 -10.03 -1.43 40.42
N SER A 375 -8.82 -1.64 39.94
CA SER A 375 -7.88 -0.59 39.54
C SER A 375 -7.52 -0.72 38.07
N VAL A 376 -7.18 0.39 37.44
CA VAL A 376 -6.60 0.41 36.09
C VAL A 376 -5.09 0.52 36.22
N ALA A 377 -4.40 -0.59 35.95
CA ALA A 377 -2.95 -0.64 35.81
C ALA A 377 -2.55 -0.26 34.38
N ILE A 378 -1.46 0.49 34.27
CA ILE A 378 -0.96 1.06 33.01
C ILE A 378 0.40 0.44 32.72
N TYR A 379 0.54 -0.11 31.52
CA TYR A 379 1.78 -0.67 31.02
C TYR A 379 2.22 0.07 29.76
N ASP A 380 3.51 0.32 29.59
CA ASP A 380 4.05 0.88 28.34
C ASP A 380 4.10 -0.17 27.22
N GLU A 381 4.58 0.23 26.03
CA GLU A 381 4.74 -0.65 24.87
C GLU A 381 5.70 -1.84 25.08
N ASN A 382 6.52 -1.81 26.15
CA ASN A 382 7.43 -2.88 26.54
C ASN A 382 6.88 -3.74 27.69
N MET A 383 5.60 -3.53 28.05
CA MET A 383 4.93 -4.12 29.21
C MET A 383 5.60 -3.78 30.55
N ASN A 384 6.28 -2.64 30.65
CA ASN A 384 6.74 -2.12 31.93
C ASN A 384 5.60 -1.40 32.63
N PHE A 385 5.45 -1.62 33.93
CA PHE A 385 4.46 -0.94 34.75
C PHE A 385 4.77 0.56 34.86
N VAL A 386 3.80 1.40 34.54
CA VAL A 386 3.91 2.87 34.54
C VAL A 386 3.17 3.48 35.73
N GLY A 387 2.01 2.92 36.08
CA GLY A 387 1.17 3.42 37.17
C GLY A 387 -0.11 2.61 37.36
N LYS A 388 -0.85 2.92 38.43
CA LYS A 388 -2.12 2.28 38.78
C LYS A 388 -3.06 3.31 39.41
N GLN A 389 -4.31 3.34 38.98
CA GLN A 389 -5.35 4.21 39.54
C GLN A 389 -6.54 3.35 40.00
N LEU A 390 -7.03 3.60 41.22
CA LEU A 390 -8.23 2.94 41.72
C LEU A 390 -9.45 3.43 40.93
N ALA A 391 -10.15 2.53 40.26
CA ALA A 391 -11.34 2.87 39.47
C ALA A 391 -12.63 2.69 40.28
N GLN A 392 -12.70 1.64 41.12
CA GLN A 392 -13.86 1.37 41.96
C GLN A 392 -13.47 0.56 43.19
N LYS A 393 -13.99 0.95 44.35
CA LYS A 393 -13.73 0.28 45.64
C LYS A 393 -14.91 -0.62 46.05
N GLY A 394 -14.60 -1.80 46.59
CA GLY A 394 -15.57 -2.67 47.26
C GLY A 394 -16.70 -3.20 46.38
N ILE A 395 -16.40 -3.57 45.12
CA ILE A 395 -17.38 -4.21 44.25
C ILE A 395 -17.60 -5.64 44.73
N ARG A 396 -18.83 -5.96 45.11
CA ARG A 396 -19.22 -7.34 45.38
C ARG A 396 -19.55 -8.05 44.07
N LEU A 397 -18.60 -8.79 43.51
CA LEU A 397 -18.80 -9.53 42.27
C LEU A 397 -19.63 -10.79 42.54
N ILE A 398 -20.86 -10.80 42.00
CA ILE A 398 -21.78 -11.94 41.92
C ILE A 398 -21.83 -12.38 40.45
N GLN A 399 -22.24 -13.62 40.15
CA GLN A 399 -22.47 -14.07 38.76
C GLN A 399 -23.30 -13.05 37.96
N GLY A 400 -22.71 -12.49 36.90
CA GLY A 400 -23.40 -11.59 35.98
C GLY A 400 -22.52 -10.49 35.38
N PRO A 401 -23.07 -9.73 34.42
CA PRO A 401 -22.40 -8.55 33.87
C PRO A 401 -22.41 -7.41 34.91
N TYR A 402 -21.25 -6.83 35.18
CA TYR A 402 -21.13 -5.61 35.99
C TYR A 402 -20.63 -4.46 35.12
N SER A 403 -21.25 -3.28 35.22
CA SER A 403 -20.84 -2.11 34.47
C SER A 403 -20.81 -0.88 35.34
N PHE A 404 -19.71 -0.13 35.21
CA PHE A 404 -19.49 1.13 35.88
C PHE A 404 -18.59 1.99 35.00
N SER A 405 -18.57 3.27 35.32
CA SER A 405 -17.80 4.27 34.62
C SER A 405 -16.90 4.97 35.63
N SER A 406 -15.62 5.14 35.30
CA SER A 406 -14.66 5.86 36.14
C SER A 406 -13.96 6.95 35.33
N ASN A 407 -13.74 8.10 35.96
CA ASN A 407 -12.84 9.12 35.41
C ASN A 407 -11.40 8.70 35.68
N PHE A 408 -10.56 8.84 34.67
CA PHE A 408 -9.12 8.62 34.77
C PHE A 408 -8.41 9.85 34.23
N VAL A 409 -7.33 10.26 34.89
CA VAL A 409 -6.52 11.41 34.48
C VAL A 409 -5.27 10.89 33.79
N VAL A 410 -5.08 11.19 32.49
CA VAL A 410 -3.89 10.77 31.75
C VAL A 410 -2.74 11.75 32.01
N ASP A 411 -1.86 11.47 32.98
CA ASP A 411 -0.50 12.06 32.99
C ASP A 411 0.53 11.06 32.47
N LEU A 412 0.33 10.64 31.23
CA LEU A 412 1.25 9.74 30.53
C LEU A 412 2.09 10.54 29.53
N LYS A 413 3.34 10.11 29.35
CA LYS A 413 4.19 10.63 28.29
C LYS A 413 3.62 10.18 26.93
N ARG A 414 4.15 10.74 25.83
CA ARG A 414 3.83 10.23 24.50
C ARG A 414 4.21 8.75 24.38
N GLY A 415 3.33 7.95 23.79
CA GLY A 415 3.55 6.52 23.64
C GLY A 415 2.28 5.70 23.47
N ILE A 416 2.45 4.40 23.34
CA ILE A 416 1.39 3.41 23.32
C ILE A 416 1.39 2.70 24.68
N TYR A 417 0.21 2.52 25.25
CA TYR A 417 0.00 1.96 26.57
C TYR A 417 -1.07 0.87 26.54
N ILE A 418 -0.90 -0.13 27.39
CA ILE A 418 -1.91 -1.16 27.65
C ILE A 418 -2.51 -0.89 29.02
N LEU A 419 -3.81 -0.67 29.05
CA LEU A 419 -4.58 -0.53 30.27
C LEU A 419 -5.13 -1.90 30.66
N ARG A 420 -4.99 -2.27 31.94
CA ARG A 420 -5.52 -3.51 32.51
C ARG A 420 -6.39 -3.18 33.71
N ALA A 421 -7.64 -3.62 33.66
CA ALA A 421 -8.55 -3.59 34.80
C ALA A 421 -8.24 -4.81 35.67
N GLU A 422 -7.63 -4.60 36.82
CA GLU A 422 -7.17 -5.67 37.71
C GLU A 422 -7.66 -5.48 39.15
N ASP A 423 -7.81 -6.58 39.90
CA ASP A 423 -8.01 -6.51 41.34
C ASP A 423 -6.68 -6.35 42.11
N ASP A 424 -6.78 -6.34 43.44
CA ASP A 424 -5.63 -6.27 44.34
C ASP A 424 -4.75 -7.54 44.27
N ASP A 425 -5.28 -8.66 43.77
CA ASP A 425 -4.56 -9.92 43.57
C ASP A 425 -3.91 -10.02 42.17
N GLY A 426 -4.12 -9.02 41.30
CA GLY A 426 -3.59 -8.99 39.93
C GLY A 426 -4.42 -9.77 38.91
N TYR A 427 -5.64 -10.18 39.25
CA TYR A 427 -6.54 -10.83 38.29
C TYR A 427 -7.05 -9.81 37.26
N ILE A 428 -6.78 -10.05 35.98
CA ILE A 428 -7.14 -9.14 34.90
C ILE A 428 -8.56 -9.45 34.42
N TYR A 429 -9.46 -8.47 34.53
CA TYR A 429 -10.85 -8.60 34.10
C TYR A 429 -11.12 -8.06 32.70
N ALA A 430 -10.41 -7.00 32.31
CA ALA A 430 -10.55 -6.34 31.02
C ALA A 430 -9.23 -5.64 30.65
N GLN A 431 -8.99 -5.41 29.37
CA GLN A 431 -7.78 -4.73 28.90
C GLN A 431 -8.02 -3.97 27.60
N SER A 432 -7.36 -2.84 27.43
CA SER A 432 -7.49 -1.99 26.25
C SER A 432 -6.17 -1.35 25.85
N LEU A 433 -6.13 -0.84 24.62
CA LEU A 433 -5.02 -0.09 24.07
C LEU A 433 -5.30 1.42 24.15
N LEU A 434 -4.40 2.16 24.79
CA LEU A 434 -4.40 3.61 24.87
C LEU A 434 -3.22 4.19 24.10
N HIS A 435 -3.47 5.14 23.21
CA HIS A 435 -2.45 5.86 22.48
C HIS A 435 -2.40 7.33 22.93
N VAL A 436 -1.22 7.78 23.33
CA VAL A 436 -0.93 9.17 23.68
C VAL A 436 -0.01 9.75 22.60
N PRO A 437 -0.58 10.31 21.51
CA PRO A 437 0.21 10.87 20.43
C PRO A 437 0.93 12.16 20.85
N GLN A 438 2.00 12.50 20.13
CA GLN A 438 2.63 13.81 20.26
C GLN A 438 1.72 14.90 19.69
N ILE A 439 1.49 15.98 20.42
CA ILE A 439 0.71 17.11 19.92
C ILE A 439 1.48 17.81 18.79
N ASN A 440 0.82 18.04 17.66
CA ASN A 440 1.37 18.80 16.54
C ASN A 440 0.69 20.17 16.43
N ILE A 441 1.47 21.24 16.32
CA ILE A 441 0.97 22.60 16.16
C ILE A 441 1.47 23.18 14.86
N THR A 442 0.52 23.48 13.96
CA THR A 442 0.78 24.08 12.65
C THR A 442 0.31 25.52 12.61
N SER A 443 0.88 26.34 11.73
CA SER A 443 0.41 27.72 11.48
C SER A 443 -0.20 27.79 10.09
N PRO A 444 -1.50 27.46 9.93
CA PRO A 444 -2.15 27.46 8.62
C PRO A 444 -2.26 28.85 8.00
N TYR A 445 -2.29 29.91 8.81
CA TYR A 445 -2.55 31.26 8.34
C TYR A 445 -1.85 32.32 9.19
N GLN A 446 -1.30 33.35 8.52
CA GLN A 446 -0.49 34.40 9.13
C GLN A 446 -0.86 35.75 8.52
N ILE A 447 -1.49 36.62 9.32
CA ILE A 447 -1.66 38.05 9.01
C ILE A 447 -0.59 38.82 9.78
N TRP A 448 0.30 39.47 9.03
CA TRP A 448 1.40 40.25 9.59
C TRP A 448 1.14 41.76 9.64
N ASP A 449 -0.01 42.20 9.10
CA ASP A 449 -0.50 43.58 9.13
C ASP A 449 -1.28 43.84 10.42
N GLU A 450 -1.37 45.10 10.88
CA GLU A 450 -2.01 45.42 12.16
C GLU A 450 -3.55 45.26 12.12
N PRO A 451 -4.16 44.52 13.07
CA PRO A 451 -3.53 43.76 14.15
C PRO A 451 -2.88 42.45 13.66
N GLN A 452 -1.66 42.16 14.12
CA GLN A 452 -0.96 40.93 13.76
C GLN A 452 -1.70 39.72 14.35
N VAL A 453 -2.18 38.84 13.48
CA VAL A 453 -2.89 37.62 13.88
C VAL A 453 -2.19 36.43 13.27
N ILE A 454 -1.61 35.59 14.12
CA ILE A 454 -1.09 34.29 13.71
C ILE A 454 -2.08 33.23 14.17
N LEU A 455 -2.72 32.57 13.20
CA LEU A 455 -3.59 31.44 13.45
C LEU A 455 -2.72 30.19 13.58
N PHE A 456 -2.87 29.50 14.69
CA PHE A 456 -2.31 28.19 14.94
C PHE A 456 -3.40 27.14 15.00
N ARG A 457 -3.04 25.89 14.71
CA ARG A 457 -3.93 24.73 14.83
C ARG A 457 -3.22 23.59 15.53
N ALA A 458 -3.73 23.19 16.69
CA ALA A 458 -3.27 22.05 17.47
C ALA A 458 -4.06 20.79 17.11
N VAL A 459 -3.34 19.74 16.72
CA VAL A 459 -3.92 18.46 16.34
C VAL A 459 -3.15 17.28 16.95
N LEU A 460 -3.85 16.19 17.20
CA LEU A 460 -3.27 14.88 17.46
C LEU A 460 -3.04 14.19 16.10
N PRO A 461 -1.79 13.99 15.65
CA PRO A 461 -1.49 13.39 14.37
C PRO A 461 -2.00 11.94 14.31
N PRO A 462 -2.27 11.41 13.10
CA PRO A 462 -2.56 10.00 12.93
C PRO A 462 -1.32 9.16 13.19
N ASP A 463 -1.46 8.06 13.94
CA ASP A 463 -0.48 6.98 13.96
C ASP A 463 -0.91 5.89 12.98
N LYS A 464 -0.19 5.84 11.84
CA LYS A 464 -0.38 4.84 10.80
C LYS A 464 -0.23 3.41 11.31
N ARG A 465 0.55 3.19 12.38
CA ARG A 465 0.68 1.86 13.02
C ARG A 465 -0.64 1.39 13.59
N LEU A 466 -1.54 2.31 13.94
CA LEU A 466 -2.85 2.04 14.52
C LEU A 466 -4.00 2.07 13.50
N GLY A 467 -3.70 2.21 12.21
CA GLY A 467 -4.72 2.32 11.15
C GLY A 467 -5.47 3.65 11.17
N GLU A 468 -4.87 4.68 11.77
CA GLU A 468 -5.44 6.02 11.84
C GLU A 468 -5.05 6.80 10.57
N GLU A 469 -6.03 7.45 9.93
CA GLU A 469 -5.80 8.18 8.67
C GLU A 469 -5.86 9.70 8.85
N GLU A 470 -6.62 10.19 9.83
CA GLU A 470 -6.88 11.61 10.04
C GLU A 470 -6.29 12.13 11.35
N SER A 471 -5.92 13.42 11.34
CA SER A 471 -5.51 14.13 12.56
C SER A 471 -6.76 14.57 13.31
N GLU A 472 -6.76 14.44 14.64
CA GLU A 472 -7.88 14.87 15.47
C GLU A 472 -7.61 16.27 16.03
N PRO A 473 -8.56 17.21 15.93
CA PRO A 473 -8.39 18.54 16.48
C PRO A 473 -8.36 18.51 18.01
N LEU A 474 -7.43 19.24 18.61
CA LEU A 474 -7.32 19.32 20.06
C LEU A 474 -8.23 20.44 20.59
N ALA A 475 -9.49 20.14 20.87
CA ALA A 475 -10.51 21.13 21.22
C ALA A 475 -10.50 21.55 22.70
N ASN A 476 -10.88 22.81 22.97
CA ASN A 476 -11.09 23.37 24.31
C ASN A 476 -9.90 23.17 25.27
N ARG A 477 -8.68 23.36 24.78
CA ARG A 477 -7.45 23.27 25.58
C ARG A 477 -6.85 24.63 25.82
N LEU A 478 -6.43 24.87 27.06
CA LEU A 478 -5.62 26.03 27.42
C LEU A 478 -4.19 25.82 26.91
N ILE A 479 -3.70 26.79 26.14
CA ILE A 479 -2.37 26.81 25.56
C ILE A 479 -1.62 28.01 26.11
N LEU A 480 -0.46 27.74 26.70
CA LEU A 480 0.48 28.76 27.16
C LEU A 480 1.53 28.99 26.06
N ILE A 481 1.58 30.20 25.52
CA ILE A 481 2.40 30.57 24.36
C ILE A 481 3.54 31.47 24.83
N THR A 482 4.77 31.08 24.51
CA THR A 482 5.97 31.92 24.69
C THR A 482 6.69 32.06 23.35
N VAL A 483 7.23 33.24 23.07
CA VAL A 483 7.79 33.57 21.75
C VAL A 483 9.20 34.10 21.92
N ASN A 484 10.15 33.45 21.27
CA ASN A 484 11.56 33.82 21.29
C ASN A 484 11.99 34.26 19.88
N SER A 485 12.75 35.36 19.77
CA SER A 485 13.44 35.71 18.53
C SER A 485 14.82 35.07 18.46
N THR A 486 15.19 34.57 17.28
CA THR A 486 16.49 33.94 17.09
C THR A 486 17.62 34.98 16.87
N PRO A 487 18.78 34.88 17.56
CA PRO A 487 19.06 34.04 18.71
C PRO A 487 19.27 34.87 19.99
N GLY A 488 18.36 34.70 20.96
CA GLY A 488 18.73 34.74 22.38
C GLY A 488 18.13 35.86 23.23
N LYS A 489 17.28 36.73 22.67
CA LYS A 489 16.45 37.61 23.49
C LYS A 489 15.05 37.00 23.58
N ASP A 490 14.68 36.56 24.77
CA ASP A 490 13.27 36.37 25.12
C ASP A 490 12.61 37.72 24.88
N LEU A 491 11.77 37.79 23.84
CA LEU A 491 11.07 39.03 23.52
C LEU A 491 10.09 39.37 24.65
N PHE A 492 9.64 38.36 25.40
CA PHE A 492 8.58 38.47 26.39
C PHE A 492 8.91 37.68 27.66
N LYS A 493 8.72 38.31 28.83
CA LYS A 493 8.81 37.64 30.14
C LYS A 493 7.52 36.92 30.54
N GLU A 494 6.38 37.38 30.01
CA GLU A 494 5.07 36.84 30.37
C GLU A 494 4.48 35.98 29.25
N PRO A 495 4.02 34.77 29.55
CA PRO A 495 3.38 33.91 28.58
C PRO A 495 1.98 34.44 28.19
N PHE A 496 1.58 34.20 26.95
CA PHE A 496 0.24 34.50 26.45
C PHE A 496 -0.66 33.27 26.57
N LEU A 497 -1.87 33.43 27.09
CA LEU A 497 -2.85 32.35 27.24
C LEU A 497 -3.86 32.41 26.09
N SER A 498 -4.08 31.27 25.44
CA SER A 498 -5.15 31.10 24.46
C SER A 498 -5.89 29.79 24.71
N THR A 499 -7.12 29.69 24.23
CA THR A 499 -7.89 28.44 24.23
C THR A 499 -8.15 27.99 22.80
N THR A 500 -8.06 26.69 22.53
CA THR A 500 -8.42 26.13 21.22
C THR A 500 -9.93 26.05 21.03
N ASP A 501 -10.39 26.32 19.80
CA ASP A 501 -11.77 26.09 19.37
C ASP A 501 -12.06 24.60 19.11
N ALA A 502 -13.25 24.27 18.61
CA ALA A 502 -13.66 22.88 18.32
C ALA A 502 -12.84 22.21 17.21
N GLU A 503 -12.24 23.00 16.32
CA GLU A 503 -11.39 22.59 15.21
C GLU A 503 -9.88 22.59 15.57
N GLY A 504 -9.57 22.90 16.83
CA GLY A 504 -8.22 22.96 17.38
C GLY A 504 -7.48 24.26 17.03
N ASN A 505 -8.15 25.26 16.46
CA ASN A 505 -7.51 26.53 16.12
C ASN A 505 -7.45 27.48 17.31
N PHE A 506 -6.44 28.33 17.32
CA PHE A 506 -6.26 29.38 18.31
C PHE A 506 -5.42 30.51 17.74
N ASN A 507 -5.70 31.74 18.18
CA ASN A 507 -5.03 32.93 17.68
C ASN A 507 -3.97 33.41 18.65
N TYR A 508 -2.80 33.72 18.12
CA TYR A 508 -1.87 34.62 18.78
C TYR A 508 -2.10 36.03 18.21
N SER A 509 -2.67 36.90 19.04
CA SER A 509 -2.86 38.32 18.73
C SER A 509 -2.50 39.14 19.97
N ARG A 510 -1.45 39.95 19.83
CA ARG A 510 -1.00 40.89 20.85
C ARG A 510 -0.96 42.29 20.24
N PRO A 511 -2.01 43.11 20.45
CA PRO A 511 -2.10 44.43 19.82
C PRO A 511 -1.02 45.40 20.30
N ASP A 512 -0.39 45.11 21.45
CA ASP A 512 0.70 45.86 22.05
C ASP A 512 2.09 45.54 21.45
N ILE A 513 2.19 44.54 20.56
CA ILE A 513 3.48 43.98 20.16
C ILE A 513 3.55 43.76 18.65
N TYR A 514 4.55 44.40 18.02
CA TYR A 514 4.88 44.23 16.62
C TYR A 514 6.05 43.23 16.44
N LEU A 515 5.76 42.04 15.91
CA LEU A 515 6.77 41.07 15.47
C LEU A 515 7.36 41.54 14.14
N GLY A 516 8.61 42.02 14.13
CA GLY A 516 9.35 42.42 12.93
C GLY A 516 9.58 41.30 11.89
N PHE A 517 10.44 41.54 10.90
CA PHE A 517 10.85 40.50 9.95
C PHE A 517 11.89 39.57 10.59
N GLY A 518 11.77 38.27 10.37
CA GLY A 518 12.70 37.30 10.92
C GLY A 518 12.07 35.94 11.24
N GLU A 519 12.87 35.10 11.88
CA GLU A 519 12.44 33.81 12.39
C GLU A 519 12.04 33.92 13.85
N TYR A 520 10.87 33.38 14.17
CA TYR A 520 10.29 33.36 15.50
C TYR A 520 10.08 31.93 15.93
N THR A 521 10.58 31.58 17.11
CA THR A 521 10.35 30.29 17.72
C THR A 521 9.23 30.42 18.74
N PHE A 522 8.07 29.88 18.40
CA PHE A 522 6.93 29.76 19.31
C PHE A 522 7.08 28.47 20.10
N LYS A 523 7.00 28.57 21.43
CA LYS A 523 6.92 27.44 22.35
C LYS A 523 5.53 27.44 22.97
N PHE A 524 4.82 26.35 22.75
CA PHE A 524 3.47 26.10 23.26
C PHE A 524 3.58 25.08 24.37
N ASN A 525 3.12 25.41 25.57
CA ASN A 525 2.87 24.41 26.61
C ASN A 525 1.38 24.07 26.59
N VAL A 526 1.08 22.86 26.12
CA VAL A 526 -0.26 22.31 26.00
C VAL A 526 -0.32 21.11 26.93
N SER A 527 -1.08 21.23 28.02
CA SER A 527 -1.24 20.15 29.00
C SER A 527 0.07 19.54 29.52
N GLY A 528 1.10 20.38 29.72
CA GLY A 528 2.42 19.95 30.20
C GLY A 528 3.36 19.40 29.11
N GLU A 529 2.93 19.32 27.85
CA GLU A 529 3.79 19.06 26.70
C GLU A 529 4.25 20.38 26.05
N VAL A 530 5.57 20.53 25.86
CA VAL A 530 6.15 21.69 25.20
C VAL A 530 6.36 21.37 23.71
N VAL A 531 5.57 22.01 22.86
CA VAL A 531 5.66 21.94 21.39
C VAL A 531 6.37 23.19 20.88
N ILE A 532 7.28 23.03 19.93
CA ILE A 532 8.05 24.15 19.35
C ILE A 532 7.72 24.26 17.86
N THR A 533 7.26 25.43 17.43
CA THR A 533 6.99 25.73 16.01
C THR A 533 7.75 26.99 15.60
N ASN A 534 8.47 26.91 14.49
CA ASN A 534 9.14 28.06 13.90
C ASN A 534 8.25 28.71 12.86
N VAL A 535 8.09 30.03 12.97
CA VAL A 535 7.33 30.86 12.04
C VAL A 535 8.27 31.91 11.46
N VAL A 536 8.26 32.07 10.15
CA VAL A 536 9.15 33.01 9.45
C VAL A 536 8.34 34.13 8.84
N ARG A 537 8.51 35.35 9.36
CA ARG A 537 8.03 36.56 8.69
C ARG A 537 9.07 36.97 7.67
N LYS A 538 8.87 36.56 6.43
CA LYS A 538 9.77 36.94 5.32
C LYS A 538 9.72 38.44 5.11
N LYS A 539 10.89 39.08 5.03
CA LYS A 539 11.00 40.45 4.52
C LYS A 539 10.50 40.44 3.07
N PRO A 540 9.53 41.29 2.70
CA PRO A 540 9.16 41.43 1.30
C PRO A 540 10.43 41.78 0.52
N PRO A 541 10.70 41.14 -0.63
CA PRO A 541 11.91 41.39 -1.39
C PRO A 541 11.99 42.88 -1.70
N GLY A 542 13.03 43.53 -1.19
CA GLY A 542 13.32 44.91 -1.51
C GLY A 542 13.62 45.05 -2.99
N TRP A 543 13.57 46.28 -3.50
CA TRP A 543 13.85 46.54 -4.91
C TRP A 543 15.22 45.99 -5.35
N PHE A 544 16.23 46.02 -4.48
CA PHE A 544 17.57 45.50 -4.74
C PHE A 544 17.75 43.99 -4.49
N ASP A 545 16.77 43.31 -3.89
CA ASP A 545 16.84 41.86 -3.65
C ASP A 545 16.49 41.06 -4.92
N ASN A 546 15.89 41.72 -5.93
CA ASN A 546 15.62 41.11 -7.22
C ASN A 546 16.86 41.25 -8.14
N PRO A 547 17.49 40.14 -8.58
CA PRO A 547 18.69 40.18 -9.42
C PRO A 547 18.46 40.92 -10.75
N ILE A 548 17.22 40.98 -11.24
CA ILE A 548 16.86 41.74 -12.44
C ILE A 548 17.05 43.24 -12.20
N ASN A 549 16.58 43.75 -11.06
CA ASN A 549 16.71 45.18 -10.74
C ASN A 549 18.18 45.56 -10.53
N VAL A 550 18.97 44.70 -9.90
CA VAL A 550 20.43 44.88 -9.79
C VAL A 550 21.08 44.87 -11.16
N ALA A 551 20.70 43.94 -12.05
CA ALA A 551 21.21 43.88 -13.41
C ALA A 551 20.87 45.15 -14.21
N ILE A 552 19.67 45.72 -14.03
CA ILE A 552 19.28 47.00 -14.65
C ILE A 552 20.16 48.15 -14.15
N VAL A 553 20.41 48.25 -12.84
CA VAL A 553 21.31 49.28 -12.28
C VAL A 553 22.71 49.12 -12.84
N VAL A 554 23.26 47.90 -12.82
CA VAL A 554 24.61 47.61 -13.34
C VAL A 554 24.69 47.96 -14.82
N LEU A 555 23.73 47.53 -15.63
CA LEU A 555 23.67 47.83 -17.06
C LEU A 555 23.59 49.33 -17.32
N THR A 556 22.80 50.05 -16.52
CA THR A 556 22.67 51.52 -16.62
C THR A 556 23.99 52.22 -16.31
N VAL A 557 24.70 51.78 -15.26
CA VAL A 557 26.03 52.30 -14.92
C VAL A 557 27.05 51.96 -16.00
N LEU A 558 27.00 50.76 -16.58
CA LEU A 558 27.93 50.30 -17.62
C LEU A 558 27.73 51.09 -18.92
N ILE A 559 26.48 51.27 -19.35
CA ILE A 559 26.14 52.10 -20.52
C ILE A 559 26.53 53.55 -20.26
N GLY A 560 26.23 54.10 -19.10
CA GLY A 560 26.62 55.47 -18.73
C GLY A 560 28.13 55.66 -18.67
N GLY A 561 28.88 54.69 -18.15
CA GLY A 561 30.34 54.71 -18.08
C GLY A 561 30.99 54.60 -19.46
N VAL A 562 30.48 53.72 -20.33
CA VAL A 562 30.94 53.61 -21.73
C VAL A 562 30.62 54.90 -22.48
N ALA A 563 29.44 55.48 -22.30
CA ALA A 563 29.07 56.76 -22.91
C ALA A 563 29.95 57.93 -22.44
N LEU A 564 30.31 57.98 -21.16
CA LEU A 564 31.21 59.00 -20.61
C LEU A 564 32.67 58.81 -21.05
N ALA A 565 33.17 57.56 -21.09
CA ALA A 565 34.54 57.27 -21.50
C ALA A 565 34.76 57.46 -23.02
N LEU A 566 33.73 57.22 -23.84
CA LEU A 566 33.74 57.48 -25.28
C LEU A 566 33.38 58.93 -25.64
N ARG A 567 33.15 59.80 -24.66
CA ARG A 567 32.83 61.21 -24.90
C ARG A 567 34.07 61.95 -25.42
N ARG A 568 34.20 62.00 -26.76
CA ARG A 568 35.24 62.77 -27.44
C ARG A 568 35.03 64.27 -27.20
N PRO A 569 36.11 65.07 -27.01
CA PRO A 569 36.01 66.53 -26.93
C PRO A 569 35.44 67.07 -28.24
N GLU A 570 34.47 67.98 -28.13
CA GLU A 570 33.69 68.53 -29.24
C GLU A 570 34.62 69.25 -30.23
N LYS A 571 34.90 68.58 -31.36
CA LYS A 571 35.43 69.19 -32.57
C LYS A 571 34.24 69.64 -33.42
N PRO A 572 34.34 70.76 -34.16
CA PRO A 572 33.31 71.13 -35.13
C PRO A 572 33.24 70.05 -36.20
N PHE A 573 32.11 69.35 -36.28
CA PHE A 573 31.90 68.31 -37.28
C PHE A 573 31.05 68.84 -38.43
N TYR A 574 31.64 68.75 -39.63
CA TYR A 574 30.91 68.49 -40.85
C TYR A 574 30.47 67.02 -40.83
N THR A 575 29.23 66.75 -41.19
CA THR A 575 28.62 65.42 -41.19
C THR A 575 29.06 64.62 -42.42
N ILE A 576 29.63 63.43 -42.17
CA ILE A 576 29.64 62.34 -43.13
C ILE A 576 28.51 61.40 -42.70
N ASP A 577 27.51 61.33 -43.57
CA ASP A 577 26.30 60.52 -43.44
C ASP A 577 26.68 59.03 -43.54
N VAL A 578 26.62 58.34 -42.40
CA VAL A 578 26.62 56.87 -42.38
C VAL A 578 25.17 56.48 -42.17
N PRO A 579 24.54 55.81 -43.15
CA PRO A 579 23.12 55.51 -43.07
C PRO A 579 22.81 54.66 -41.84
N ASP A 580 21.84 55.11 -41.05
CA ASP A 580 21.22 54.32 -39.99
C ASP A 580 20.78 52.98 -40.57
N PHE A 581 21.15 51.88 -39.90
CA PHE A 581 20.45 50.63 -40.16
C PHE A 581 18.97 50.89 -39.93
N PRO A 582 18.10 50.66 -40.92
CA PRO A 582 16.69 50.94 -40.76
C PRO A 582 16.20 50.21 -39.50
N PRO A 583 15.41 50.87 -38.63
CA PRO A 583 14.79 50.16 -37.52
C PRO A 583 14.08 48.95 -38.13
N MET A 584 14.30 47.74 -37.58
CA MET A 584 13.53 46.58 -38.01
C MET A 584 12.06 46.95 -37.85
N GLU A 585 11.39 47.22 -38.96
CA GLU A 585 9.99 47.64 -38.96
C GLU A 585 9.19 46.54 -38.29
N LYS A 586 8.73 46.80 -37.06
CA LYS A 586 7.78 45.94 -36.38
C LYS A 586 6.44 46.11 -37.09
N VAL A 587 6.21 45.31 -38.12
CA VAL A 587 4.93 45.29 -38.82
C VAL A 587 3.91 44.60 -37.92
N ILE A 588 2.99 45.37 -37.36
CA ILE A 588 1.82 44.83 -36.64
C ILE A 588 0.83 44.33 -37.69
N ILE A 589 0.65 43.01 -37.76
CA ILE A 589 -0.30 42.39 -38.68
C ILE A 589 -1.61 42.12 -37.92
N PRO A 590 -2.71 42.84 -38.22
CA PRO A 590 -4.00 42.58 -37.58
C PRO A 590 -4.56 41.26 -38.10
N LEU A 591 -4.86 40.33 -37.18
CA LEU A 591 -5.49 39.04 -37.49
C LEU A 591 -6.94 39.05 -37.00
N SER A 592 -7.87 38.66 -37.87
CA SER A 592 -9.27 38.51 -37.46
C SER A 592 -9.42 37.23 -36.64
N LYS A 593 -10.17 37.31 -35.53
CA LYS A 593 -10.53 36.15 -34.70
C LYS A 593 -11.19 35.04 -35.52
N PHE A 594 -12.08 35.41 -36.45
CA PHE A 594 -12.76 34.47 -37.34
C PHE A 594 -11.78 33.70 -38.23
N SER A 595 -10.77 34.38 -38.80
CA SER A 595 -9.74 33.73 -39.61
C SER A 595 -9.02 32.62 -38.83
N ILE A 596 -8.68 32.88 -37.57
CA ILE A 596 -7.96 31.90 -36.73
C ILE A 596 -8.87 30.73 -36.34
N LEU A 597 -10.11 31.00 -35.91
CA LEU A 597 -11.07 29.94 -35.55
C LEU A 597 -11.41 29.05 -36.76
N SER A 598 -11.51 29.63 -37.95
CA SER A 598 -11.79 28.88 -39.19
C SER A 598 -10.67 27.90 -39.58
N LEU A 599 -9.44 28.08 -39.07
CA LEU A 599 -8.35 27.13 -39.29
C LEU A 599 -8.67 25.77 -38.68
N PHE A 600 -9.26 25.72 -37.49
CA PHE A 600 -9.60 24.45 -36.82
C PHE A 600 -10.54 23.60 -37.67
N ASP A 601 -11.60 24.22 -38.21
CA ASP A 601 -12.57 23.56 -39.08
C ASP A 601 -11.98 23.23 -40.45
N SER A 602 -11.12 24.09 -40.99
CA SER A 602 -10.44 23.85 -42.27
C SER A 602 -9.54 22.63 -42.20
N VAL A 603 -8.77 22.50 -41.11
CA VAL A 603 -7.86 21.37 -40.88
C VAL A 603 -8.64 20.08 -40.66
N ASN A 604 -9.69 20.11 -39.83
CA ASN A 604 -10.55 18.95 -39.63
C ASN A 604 -11.17 18.50 -40.96
N ARG A 605 -11.63 19.43 -41.80
CA ARG A 605 -12.20 19.11 -43.12
C ARG A 605 -11.19 18.47 -44.06
N GLU A 606 -9.96 18.98 -44.12
CA GLU A 606 -8.90 18.44 -44.98
C GLU A 606 -8.48 17.03 -44.55
N TYR A 607 -8.35 16.79 -43.25
CA TYR A 607 -8.03 15.46 -42.73
C TYR A 607 -9.24 14.52 -42.64
N LYS A 608 -10.44 14.99 -43.04
CA LYS A 608 -11.73 14.28 -42.86
C LYS A 608 -11.97 13.85 -41.41
N TRP A 609 -11.57 14.70 -40.49
CA TRP A 609 -11.77 14.56 -39.06
C TRP A 609 -13.01 15.34 -38.62
N SER A 610 -13.63 14.86 -37.54
CA SER A 610 -14.77 15.51 -36.90
C SER A 610 -14.40 15.82 -35.46
N PHE A 611 -14.39 17.10 -35.09
CA PHE A 611 -14.18 17.56 -33.72
C PHE A 611 -12.82 17.15 -33.12
N MET A 612 -11.77 17.10 -33.92
CA MET A 612 -10.44 16.66 -33.48
C MET A 612 -9.56 17.86 -33.07
N PRO A 613 -9.09 17.90 -31.81
CA PRO A 613 -8.14 18.90 -31.36
C PRO A 613 -6.81 18.83 -32.10
N LEU A 614 -6.15 19.97 -32.24
CA LEU A 614 -4.94 20.17 -33.04
C LEU A 614 -3.77 20.59 -32.16
N SER A 615 -2.57 20.15 -32.53
CA SER A 615 -1.33 20.61 -31.93
C SER A 615 -1.00 22.04 -32.37
N ALA A 616 -0.21 22.75 -31.57
CA ALA A 616 0.29 24.08 -31.94
C ALA A 616 1.05 24.04 -33.28
N GLN A 617 1.79 22.96 -33.57
CA GLN A 617 2.53 22.81 -34.81
C GLN A 617 1.61 22.65 -36.04
N GLU A 618 0.51 21.90 -35.93
CA GLU A 618 -0.49 21.78 -36.99
C GLU A 618 -1.13 23.16 -37.28
N LEU A 619 -1.50 23.89 -36.23
CA LEU A 619 -2.06 25.24 -36.36
C LEU A 619 -1.05 26.24 -36.96
N LYS A 620 0.22 26.16 -36.57
CA LYS A 620 1.32 26.97 -37.14
C LYS A 620 1.50 26.72 -38.63
N ASN A 621 1.54 25.45 -39.02
CA ASN A 621 1.69 25.05 -40.42
C ASN A 621 0.51 25.56 -41.26
N GLU A 622 -0.69 25.50 -40.72
CA GLU A 622 -1.91 25.88 -41.43
C GLU A 622 -2.10 27.39 -41.48
N MET A 623 -1.70 28.10 -40.42
CA MET A 623 -1.62 29.56 -40.44
C MET A 623 -0.65 30.05 -41.52
N ARG A 624 0.50 29.40 -41.68
CA ARG A 624 1.47 29.70 -42.76
C ARG A 624 0.93 29.40 -44.15
N ARG A 625 0.01 28.45 -44.31
CA ARG A 625 -0.52 28.06 -45.62
C ARG A 625 -1.73 28.90 -46.03
N LYS A 626 -2.61 29.21 -45.08
CA LYS A 626 -3.95 29.77 -45.36
C LYS A 626 -4.13 31.22 -44.96
N VAL A 627 -3.33 31.73 -44.03
CA VAL A 627 -3.46 33.12 -43.57
C VAL A 627 -2.43 33.98 -44.31
N THR A 628 -2.94 34.84 -45.19
CA THR A 628 -2.13 35.79 -45.95
C THR A 628 -2.44 37.22 -45.51
N TYR A 629 -1.42 38.07 -45.52
CA TYR A 629 -1.56 39.51 -45.33
C TYR A 629 -0.97 40.21 -46.55
N LYS A 630 -1.79 41.00 -47.25
CA LYS A 630 -1.44 41.63 -48.53
C LYS A 630 -0.91 40.61 -49.57
N GLY A 631 -1.49 39.41 -49.60
CA GLY A 631 -1.10 38.33 -50.52
C GLY A 631 0.15 37.54 -50.10
N VAL A 632 0.83 37.92 -49.01
CA VAL A 632 2.01 37.20 -48.51
C VAL A 632 1.62 36.30 -47.34
N PRO A 633 2.03 35.01 -47.32
CA PRO A 633 1.78 34.13 -46.20
C PRO A 633 2.47 34.60 -44.91
N ILE A 634 1.76 34.51 -43.78
CA ILE A 634 2.28 35.00 -42.50
C ILE A 634 3.19 33.94 -41.85
N MET A 635 4.43 34.33 -41.57
CA MET A 635 5.39 33.50 -40.83
C MET A 635 5.28 33.78 -39.33
N ILE A 636 4.54 32.93 -38.62
CA ILE A 636 4.38 33.05 -37.16
C ILE A 636 5.42 32.22 -36.39
N THR A 637 5.89 32.79 -35.27
CA THR A 637 6.74 32.12 -34.27
C THR A 637 5.90 31.37 -33.24
N ASP A 638 6.49 30.41 -32.52
CA ASP A 638 5.76 29.63 -31.50
C ASP A 638 5.21 30.52 -30.39
N TYR A 639 6.00 31.49 -29.94
CA TYR A 639 5.60 32.47 -28.93
C TYR A 639 4.36 33.29 -29.34
N ASN A 640 4.35 33.82 -30.58
CA ASN A 640 3.22 34.62 -31.06
C ASN A 640 1.97 33.76 -31.25
N LEU A 641 2.13 32.50 -31.69
CA LEU A 641 1.00 31.57 -31.81
C LEU A 641 0.42 31.22 -30.44
N GLU A 642 1.26 30.91 -29.45
CA GLU A 642 0.81 30.64 -28.08
C GLU A 642 0.09 31.85 -27.48
N LYS A 643 0.60 33.07 -27.72
CA LYS A 643 -0.08 34.29 -27.29
C LYS A 643 -1.49 34.40 -27.88
N ILE A 644 -1.63 34.20 -29.19
CA ILE A 644 -2.94 34.21 -29.85
C ILE A 644 -3.87 33.12 -29.28
N LEU A 645 -3.36 31.91 -29.06
CA LEU A 645 -4.16 30.81 -28.51
C LEU A 645 -4.59 31.07 -27.07
N ASN A 646 -3.73 31.69 -26.25
CA ASN A 646 -4.07 32.08 -24.89
C ASN A 646 -5.16 33.15 -24.87
N GLU A 647 -5.09 34.16 -25.76
CA GLU A 647 -6.16 35.15 -25.90
C GLU A 647 -7.51 34.51 -26.29
N LEU A 648 -7.50 33.49 -27.16
CA LEU A 648 -8.70 32.73 -27.52
C LEU A 648 -9.21 31.79 -26.41
N ILE A 649 -8.32 31.30 -25.54
CA ILE A 649 -8.69 30.52 -24.35
C ILE A 649 -9.32 31.43 -23.30
N GLU A 650 -8.72 32.59 -23.02
CA GLU A 650 -9.26 33.61 -22.12
C GLU A 650 -10.62 34.12 -22.61
N GLY A 651 -10.79 34.24 -23.92
CA GLY A 651 -12.08 34.56 -24.55
C GLY A 651 -13.11 33.43 -24.56
N GLY A 652 -12.73 32.21 -24.16
CA GLY A 652 -13.62 31.05 -24.07
C GLY A 652 -13.94 30.36 -25.41
N ASP A 653 -13.32 30.76 -26.51
CA ASP A 653 -13.58 30.17 -27.85
C ASP A 653 -12.80 28.86 -28.07
N VAL A 654 -11.64 28.75 -27.43
CA VAL A 654 -10.72 27.61 -27.56
C VAL A 654 -10.49 27.00 -26.17
N VAL A 655 -10.38 25.67 -26.11
CA VAL A 655 -10.00 24.93 -24.90
C VAL A 655 -8.73 24.16 -25.18
N LYS A 656 -7.82 24.15 -24.21
CA LYS A 656 -6.59 23.36 -24.23
C LYS A 656 -6.75 22.11 -23.36
N ALA A 657 -6.42 20.94 -23.91
CA ALA A 657 -6.35 19.68 -23.17
C ALA A 657 -5.20 18.81 -23.72
N VAL A 658 -4.36 18.25 -22.84
CA VAL A 658 -3.21 17.39 -23.21
C VAL A 658 -2.31 17.99 -24.31
N ASN A 659 -2.02 19.30 -24.21
CA ASN A 659 -1.24 20.07 -25.20
C ASN A 659 -1.86 20.16 -26.61
N LEU A 660 -3.15 19.85 -26.74
CA LEU A 660 -3.93 20.05 -27.95
C LEU A 660 -4.96 21.17 -27.73
N TYR A 661 -5.32 21.85 -28.81
CA TYR A 661 -6.25 22.97 -28.83
C TYR A 661 -7.48 22.58 -29.66
N GLY A 662 -8.68 22.89 -29.17
CA GLY A 662 -9.92 22.66 -29.90
C GLY A 662 -10.96 23.73 -29.62
N LEU A 663 -11.94 23.86 -30.50
CA LEU A 663 -13.02 24.85 -30.32
C LEU A 663 -13.95 24.44 -29.18
N LYS A 664 -14.30 25.37 -28.29
CA LYS A 664 -15.22 25.09 -27.16
C LYS A 664 -16.56 24.52 -27.63
N MET A 665 -17.10 25.06 -28.73
CA MET A 665 -18.35 24.61 -29.34
C MET A 665 -18.36 23.14 -29.78
N TRP A 666 -17.19 22.50 -29.93
CA TRP A 666 -17.12 21.09 -30.26
C TRP A 666 -17.56 20.20 -29.09
N GLU A 667 -17.44 20.66 -27.85
CA GLU A 667 -17.92 19.90 -26.69
C GLU A 667 -19.44 19.75 -26.73
N GLU A 668 -20.14 20.84 -27.05
CA GLU A 668 -21.60 20.87 -27.20
C GLU A 668 -22.05 20.02 -28.39
N LYS A 669 -21.39 20.16 -29.55
CA LYS A 669 -21.77 19.42 -30.77
C LYS A 669 -21.49 17.92 -30.70
N SER A 670 -20.40 17.51 -30.04
CA SER A 670 -20.01 16.11 -29.94
C SER A 670 -20.62 15.40 -28.72
N GLY A 671 -21.10 16.17 -27.72
CA GLY A 671 -21.53 15.65 -26.43
C GLY A 671 -20.37 15.08 -25.60
N ARG A 672 -19.12 15.43 -25.92
CA ARG A 672 -17.90 14.93 -25.25
C ARG A 672 -17.05 16.09 -24.77
N SER A 673 -16.36 15.92 -23.65
CA SER A 673 -15.42 16.93 -23.15
C SER A 673 -14.19 17.05 -24.05
N MET A 674 -13.53 18.21 -24.03
CA MET A 674 -12.31 18.47 -24.78
C MET A 674 -11.18 17.51 -24.38
N LYS A 675 -11.13 17.17 -23.09
CA LYS A 675 -10.25 16.13 -22.54
C LYS A 675 -10.46 14.78 -23.25
N TYR A 676 -11.72 14.36 -23.41
CA TYR A 676 -12.05 13.12 -24.11
C TYR A 676 -11.62 13.17 -25.59
N LEU A 677 -11.94 14.27 -26.29
CA LEU A 677 -11.59 14.46 -27.71
C LEU A 677 -10.08 14.47 -27.93
N ALA A 678 -9.31 15.07 -27.00
CA ALA A 678 -7.86 15.08 -27.04
C ALA A 678 -7.27 13.67 -26.88
N LEU A 679 -7.77 12.86 -25.93
CA LEU A 679 -7.32 11.48 -25.76
C LEU A 679 -7.65 10.61 -26.97
N PHE A 680 -8.84 10.77 -27.54
CA PHE A 680 -9.22 10.09 -28.77
C PHE A 680 -8.28 10.47 -29.93
N ARG A 681 -7.93 11.75 -30.08
CA ARG A 681 -6.98 12.24 -31.09
C ARG A 681 -5.59 11.60 -30.94
N LEU A 682 -5.11 11.45 -29.70
CA LEU A 682 -3.81 10.81 -29.42
C LEU A 682 -3.82 9.32 -29.75
N LEU A 683 -4.88 8.60 -29.37
CA LEU A 683 -5.08 7.19 -29.74
C LEU A 683 -5.14 7.02 -31.26
N ARG A 684 -5.88 7.88 -31.96
CA ARG A 684 -5.93 7.91 -33.43
C ARG A 684 -4.55 8.11 -34.03
N SER A 685 -3.78 9.11 -33.58
CA SER A 685 -2.39 9.30 -34.02
C SER A 685 -1.57 8.03 -33.82
N PHE A 686 -1.70 7.41 -32.65
CA PHE A 686 -0.96 6.20 -32.32
C PHE A 686 -1.29 5.05 -33.27
N PHE A 687 -2.57 4.77 -33.51
CA PHE A 687 -2.97 3.69 -34.42
C PHE A 687 -2.60 4.00 -35.88
N VAL A 688 -2.76 5.24 -36.34
CA VAL A 688 -2.34 5.67 -37.68
C VAL A 688 -0.83 5.49 -37.87
N ASN A 689 -0.02 5.94 -36.91
CA ASN A 689 1.44 5.83 -36.97
C ASN A 689 1.94 4.38 -36.94
N ASN A 690 1.14 3.45 -36.41
CA ASN A 690 1.45 2.02 -36.39
C ASN A 690 0.68 1.21 -37.45
N ALA A 691 -0.03 1.87 -38.37
CA ALA A 691 -0.82 1.24 -39.44
C ALA A 691 -1.86 0.23 -38.93
N ILE A 692 -2.50 0.52 -37.79
CA ILE A 692 -3.52 -0.34 -37.18
C ILE A 692 -4.90 0.17 -37.58
N PRO A 693 -5.79 -0.69 -38.12
CA PRO A 693 -7.17 -0.30 -38.39
C PRO A 693 -7.94 -0.13 -37.07
N PHE A 694 -8.69 0.96 -36.97
CA PHE A 694 -9.51 1.28 -35.80
C PHE A 694 -10.84 1.92 -36.22
N THR A 695 -11.82 1.90 -35.32
CA THR A 695 -13.14 2.48 -35.57
C THR A 695 -13.20 3.98 -35.28
N ASP A 696 -14.02 4.72 -36.03
CA ASP A 696 -14.23 6.16 -35.80
C ASP A 696 -14.99 6.47 -34.51
N LEU A 697 -14.95 7.74 -34.10
CA LEU A 697 -15.60 8.25 -32.90
C LEU A 697 -17.12 7.96 -32.93
N ASN A 698 -17.66 7.42 -31.85
CA ASN A 698 -19.09 7.07 -31.68
C ASN A 698 -19.64 6.04 -32.69
N SER A 699 -18.80 5.32 -33.45
CA SER A 699 -19.29 4.26 -34.34
C SER A 699 -19.81 3.04 -33.57
N ARG A 700 -19.41 2.89 -32.31
CA ARG A 700 -19.79 1.81 -31.40
C ARG A 700 -20.30 2.38 -30.07
N LYS A 701 -21.23 1.68 -29.43
CA LYS A 701 -21.80 2.06 -28.11
C LYS A 701 -21.09 1.38 -26.95
N ASP A 702 -20.51 0.21 -27.20
CA ASP A 702 -19.93 -0.70 -26.21
C ASP A 702 -18.46 -0.38 -25.88
N CYS A 703 -17.74 0.29 -26.77
CA CYS A 703 -16.39 0.81 -26.54
C CYS A 703 -16.23 2.16 -27.24
N ASP A 704 -15.20 2.91 -26.87
CA ASP A 704 -14.92 4.22 -27.46
C ASP A 704 -14.06 4.10 -28.72
N MET A 705 -13.21 3.07 -28.78
CA MET A 705 -12.48 2.69 -30.00
C MET A 705 -12.25 1.18 -30.02
N PHE A 706 -12.46 0.55 -31.16
CA PHE A 706 -12.10 -0.84 -31.41
C PHE A 706 -10.98 -0.88 -32.45
N ALA A 707 -9.97 -1.71 -32.21
CA ALA A 707 -8.86 -1.94 -33.12
C ALA A 707 -8.50 -3.43 -33.16
N THR A 708 -7.88 -3.87 -34.26
CA THR A 708 -7.36 -5.25 -34.37
C THR A 708 -5.84 -5.21 -34.38
N VAL A 709 -5.22 -5.76 -33.34
CA VAL A 709 -3.75 -5.79 -33.18
C VAL A 709 -3.29 -7.24 -33.18
N LYS A 710 -2.49 -7.64 -34.19
CA LYS A 710 -1.98 -9.02 -34.35
C LYS A 710 -3.09 -10.09 -34.34
N GLY A 711 -4.26 -9.77 -34.86
CA GLY A 711 -5.42 -10.67 -34.91
C GLY A 711 -6.26 -10.70 -33.62
N GLU A 712 -5.83 -10.02 -32.56
CA GLU A 712 -6.61 -9.88 -31.32
C GLU A 712 -7.45 -8.60 -31.35
N GLY A 713 -8.67 -8.68 -30.84
CA GLY A 713 -9.54 -7.53 -30.63
C GLY A 713 -9.06 -6.68 -29.44
N VAL A 714 -8.81 -5.40 -29.70
CA VAL A 714 -8.41 -4.39 -28.71
C VAL A 714 -9.56 -3.41 -28.54
N TYR A 715 -10.11 -3.36 -27.33
CA TYR A 715 -11.24 -2.52 -26.96
C TYR A 715 -10.74 -1.40 -26.04
N VAL A 716 -10.87 -0.16 -26.48
CA VAL A 716 -10.37 1.02 -25.75
C VAL A 716 -11.54 1.80 -25.17
N HIS A 717 -11.40 2.15 -23.90
CA HIS A 717 -12.36 2.90 -23.10
C HIS A 717 -11.66 4.13 -22.54
N ILE A 718 -12.13 5.33 -22.88
CA ILE A 718 -11.55 6.59 -22.39
C ILE A 718 -12.21 6.92 -21.05
N TYR A 719 -11.41 7.05 -20.00
CA TYR A 719 -11.91 7.31 -18.67
C TYR A 719 -12.60 8.68 -18.59
N SER A 720 -13.90 8.65 -18.32
CA SER A 720 -14.77 9.84 -18.15
C SER A 720 -15.72 9.67 -16.96
N GLY A 721 -15.43 8.70 -16.07
CA GLY A 721 -16.27 8.28 -14.96
C GLY A 721 -16.45 6.76 -14.92
N GLU A 722 -17.31 6.28 -14.02
CA GLU A 722 -17.54 4.84 -13.79
C GLU A 722 -18.14 4.09 -15.00
N GLU A 723 -18.78 4.80 -15.93
CA GLU A 723 -19.31 4.20 -17.16
C GLU A 723 -18.23 3.53 -18.01
N ALA A 724 -17.01 4.07 -18.01
CA ALA A 724 -15.88 3.43 -18.69
C ALA A 724 -15.57 2.04 -18.09
N PHE A 725 -15.74 1.87 -16.78
CA PHE A 725 -15.54 0.59 -16.11
C PHE A 725 -16.63 -0.41 -16.47
N LYS A 726 -17.90 0.02 -16.49
CA LYS A 726 -19.02 -0.85 -16.87
C LYS A 726 -18.87 -1.36 -18.31
N LYS A 727 -18.50 -0.47 -19.24
CA LYS A 727 -18.22 -0.85 -20.63
C LYS A 727 -17.06 -1.83 -20.76
N ALA A 728 -15.96 -1.58 -20.05
CA ALA A 728 -14.81 -2.49 -20.05
C ALA A 728 -15.17 -3.87 -19.51
N LEU A 729 -15.94 -3.94 -18.42
CA LEU A 729 -16.41 -5.18 -17.84
C LEU A 729 -17.36 -5.96 -18.77
N ALA A 730 -18.22 -5.26 -19.51
CA ALA A 730 -19.17 -5.89 -20.44
C ALA A 730 -18.48 -6.57 -21.64
N LEU A 731 -17.23 -6.20 -21.96
CA LEU A 731 -16.48 -6.72 -23.11
C LEU A 731 -15.28 -7.59 -22.71
N ILE A 732 -15.21 -8.05 -21.45
CA ILE A 732 -14.08 -8.85 -20.93
C ILE A 732 -13.80 -10.10 -21.75
N ASP A 733 -14.84 -10.81 -22.20
CA ASP A 733 -14.69 -12.08 -22.92
C ASP A 733 -14.47 -11.87 -24.43
N SER A 734 -14.54 -10.63 -24.92
CA SER A 734 -14.42 -10.30 -26.35
C SER A 734 -13.00 -10.01 -26.80
N GLY A 735 -12.09 -9.65 -25.88
CA GLY A 735 -10.68 -9.35 -26.19
C GLY A 735 -9.97 -8.54 -25.09
N LYS A 736 -8.86 -7.90 -25.44
CA LYS A 736 -8.09 -7.08 -24.49
C LYS A 736 -8.75 -5.72 -24.32
N ASN A 737 -9.07 -5.37 -23.08
CA ASN A 737 -9.70 -4.11 -22.74
C ASN A 737 -8.66 -3.13 -22.17
N PHE A 738 -8.63 -1.90 -22.67
CA PHE A 738 -7.75 -0.85 -22.20
C PHE A 738 -8.57 0.32 -21.66
N ILE A 739 -8.24 0.80 -20.46
CA ILE A 739 -8.85 2.02 -19.91
C ILE A 739 -7.80 3.13 -19.97
N VAL A 740 -8.09 4.18 -20.72
CA VAL A 740 -7.15 5.28 -20.99
C VAL A 740 -7.45 6.47 -20.09
N PHE A 741 -6.46 6.83 -19.28
CA PHE A 741 -6.47 7.99 -18.39
C PHE A 741 -5.70 9.15 -19.00
N GLU A 742 -5.99 10.39 -18.61
CA GLU A 742 -5.30 11.56 -19.15
C GLU A 742 -3.83 11.61 -18.73
N SER A 743 -3.59 11.31 -17.46
CA SER A 743 -2.28 11.40 -16.84
C SER A 743 -2.02 10.18 -15.96
N ARG A 744 -0.75 9.95 -15.67
CA ARG A 744 -0.33 8.93 -14.72
C ARG A 744 -0.89 9.18 -13.32
N ASN A 745 -0.93 10.44 -12.90
CA ASN A 745 -1.45 10.83 -11.59
C ASN A 745 -2.95 10.51 -11.46
N GLU A 746 -3.75 10.81 -12.50
CA GLU A 746 -5.17 10.46 -12.52
C GLU A 746 -5.37 8.94 -12.45
N MET A 747 -4.60 8.19 -13.24
CA MET A 747 -4.62 6.73 -13.22
C MET A 747 -4.30 6.18 -11.82
N GLU A 748 -3.22 6.63 -11.19
CA GLU A 748 -2.80 6.18 -9.86
C GLU A 748 -3.82 6.55 -8.77
N GLU A 749 -4.38 7.76 -8.82
CA GLU A 749 -5.43 8.21 -7.88
C GLU A 749 -6.69 7.34 -7.99
N ILE A 750 -7.13 7.07 -9.22
CA ILE A 750 -8.32 6.24 -9.47
C ILE A 750 -8.05 4.78 -9.09
N LEU A 751 -6.88 4.23 -9.39
CA LEU A 751 -6.52 2.86 -8.97
C LEU A 751 -6.48 2.74 -7.45
N LYS A 752 -5.93 3.73 -6.75
CA LYS A 752 -5.96 3.78 -5.27
C LYS A 752 -7.39 3.85 -4.72
N LYS A 753 -8.26 4.67 -5.32
CA LYS A 753 -9.69 4.70 -4.97
C LYS A 753 -10.36 3.34 -5.23
N LEU A 754 -9.98 2.65 -6.30
CA LEU A 754 -10.48 1.32 -6.63
C LEU A 754 -10.06 0.27 -5.60
N GLU A 755 -8.80 0.31 -5.15
CA GLU A 755 -8.25 -0.55 -4.09
C GLU A 755 -9.08 -0.44 -2.81
N LEU A 756 -9.44 0.79 -2.43
CA LEU A 756 -10.23 1.10 -1.24
C LEU A 756 -11.75 0.86 -1.40
N SER A 757 -12.25 0.73 -2.64
CA SER A 757 -13.68 0.56 -2.90
C SER A 757 -14.12 -0.91 -2.79
N TYR A 758 -15.26 -1.14 -2.12
CA TYR A 758 -15.87 -2.47 -1.91
C TYR A 758 -17.12 -2.70 -2.75
N THR A 759 -17.43 -1.84 -3.72
CA THR A 759 -18.58 -2.06 -4.60
C THR A 759 -18.37 -3.31 -5.46
N PRO A 760 -19.43 -4.07 -5.81
CA PRO A 760 -19.30 -5.26 -6.65
C PRO A 760 -18.55 -4.98 -7.96
N THR A 761 -18.83 -3.84 -8.60
CA THR A 761 -18.14 -3.38 -9.81
C THR A 761 -16.65 -3.15 -9.56
N ALA A 762 -16.26 -2.52 -8.44
CA ALA A 762 -14.85 -2.31 -8.10
C ALA A 762 -14.13 -3.62 -7.78
N VAL A 763 -14.78 -4.57 -7.10
CA VAL A 763 -14.20 -5.90 -6.80
C VAL A 763 -13.96 -6.68 -8.09
N ILE A 764 -14.94 -6.73 -9.00
CA ILE A 764 -14.79 -7.39 -10.30
C ILE A 764 -13.70 -6.69 -11.10
N LEU A 765 -13.73 -5.35 -11.20
CA LEU A 765 -12.72 -4.60 -11.95
C LEU A 765 -11.30 -4.84 -11.40
N LYS A 766 -11.10 -4.90 -10.08
CA LYS A 766 -9.82 -5.25 -9.45
C LYS A 766 -9.34 -6.64 -9.83
N SER A 767 -10.26 -7.62 -9.80
CA SER A 767 -9.97 -8.99 -10.24
C SER A 767 -9.51 -9.01 -11.70
N GLU A 768 -10.20 -8.28 -12.57
CA GLU A 768 -9.98 -8.31 -14.02
C GLU A 768 -8.75 -7.50 -14.46
N ILE A 769 -8.42 -6.44 -13.72
CA ILE A 769 -7.13 -5.75 -13.83
C ILE A 769 -6.00 -6.69 -13.38
N SER A 770 -6.17 -7.35 -12.25
CA SER A 770 -5.17 -8.31 -11.75
C SER A 770 -4.97 -9.48 -12.72
N ASN A 771 -6.02 -9.87 -13.44
CA ASN A 771 -6.01 -10.92 -14.47
C ASN A 771 -5.43 -10.44 -15.81
N GLY A 772 -5.11 -9.16 -15.97
CA GLY A 772 -4.59 -8.60 -17.21
C GLY A 772 -5.60 -8.55 -18.36
N ARG A 773 -6.89 -8.80 -18.08
CA ARG A 773 -7.96 -8.69 -19.07
C ARG A 773 -8.36 -7.24 -19.31
N ILE A 774 -8.22 -6.41 -18.27
CA ILE A 774 -8.37 -4.96 -18.32
C ILE A 774 -7.03 -4.31 -17.97
N ILE A 775 -6.52 -3.44 -18.84
CA ILE A 775 -5.21 -2.81 -18.67
C ILE A 775 -5.40 -1.28 -18.56
N PRO A 776 -5.22 -0.70 -17.37
CA PRO A 776 -5.21 0.75 -17.20
C PRO A 776 -3.93 1.34 -17.80
N ILE A 777 -4.05 2.36 -18.63
CA ILE A 777 -2.91 3.00 -19.30
C ILE A 777 -3.09 4.53 -19.40
N HIS A 778 -1.99 5.23 -19.67
CA HIS A 778 -1.99 6.66 -20.02
C HIS A 778 -1.24 6.88 -21.35
N PRO A 779 -1.35 8.05 -22.01
CA PRO A 779 -0.78 8.31 -23.33
C PRO A 779 0.71 8.01 -23.50
N GLY A 780 1.50 8.13 -22.43
CA GLY A 780 2.93 7.80 -22.44
C GLY A 780 3.23 6.31 -22.64
N ASN A 781 2.25 5.42 -22.40
CA ASN A 781 2.41 3.97 -22.40
C ASN A 781 1.56 3.27 -23.47
N PHE A 782 1.13 3.97 -24.52
CA PHE A 782 0.36 3.33 -25.60
C PHE A 782 1.12 2.17 -26.28
N GLY A 783 2.46 2.15 -26.21
CA GLY A 783 3.27 1.02 -26.68
C GLY A 783 2.86 -0.34 -26.10
N VAL A 784 2.33 -0.36 -24.87
CA VAL A 784 1.81 -1.58 -24.21
C VAL A 784 0.69 -2.22 -25.02
N MET A 785 -0.14 -1.45 -25.75
CA MET A 785 -1.19 -1.99 -26.61
C MET A 785 -0.64 -2.88 -27.75
N LEU A 786 0.64 -2.73 -28.10
CA LEU A 786 1.32 -3.52 -29.14
C LEU A 786 2.11 -4.70 -28.58
N GLY A 787 2.17 -4.82 -27.24
CA GLY A 787 3.06 -5.71 -26.51
C GLY A 787 4.53 -5.27 -26.59
N ARG A 788 4.79 -3.95 -26.58
CA ARG A 788 6.15 -3.36 -26.54
C ARG A 788 6.47 -2.82 -25.15
#